data_AF-A0A226E563-F1
#
_entry.id   AF-A0A226E563-F1
#
_cell.length_a   1.000
_cell.length_b   1.000
_cell.length_c   1.000
_cell.angle_alpha   90.00
_cell.angle_beta   90.00
_cell.angle_gamma   90.00
#
_symmetry.space_group_name_H-M   'P 1'
#
loop_
_entity.id
_entity.type
_entity.pdbx_description
1 polymer ?
#
loop_
_entity_poly.entity_id
_entity_poly.type
_entity_poly.pdbx_seq_one_letter_code
_entity_poly.pdbx_strand_id
1 'polypeptide(L)'
;MPCQRNFGGRKFIIIVALCYFSFDGGSHSVKAGNIPLPLGIVFGQGSPEIQTAFKHALLTMNLNITTNPRDNYRLTAFVDSINTADAFKLSKLICNQFSRNIYAMVGSMNAESFHTYRAFANTFHMPLITPNSWYSPREAGGGRGKAQNDDGSDYATRLRPDFNPAILDTIHHYGWKEVIYLYSTNEGLLRLQTLFYRTSEPDYMLKVKVVKKISSAKDAISVLREVEAAERFTQKYVLLDTPTPLAKEIILSHVRDVQLGRRTYHYLLADLAFDDTWESNILEFNAINITGFRMVDTGRKYVQDFLQKWAVLDTTQFPGAGKDSISANAAFMFDAMLIIKESFTDILTDNPYAFNRYGAETGSACESGSDFLDDIRPFEYGQNVNQHLRRVQTEGLTGNLQFHENNGTRKYFSVDVMELRDNATKVKIAQWTDYSGFKVEETPQSHNQYNNDKEVRNSGEKDVYIVSTILDEPFLKLKSPSQRKSLSGNDIYEGFLKDFADIVFKNLGVTYKFQLVRDGKYGAKMPSGFGENWNGIVGELIRKEADLSIAPLTITADRERVIEFTKPFLTQGISIMAYKPKKHLPGMFSFMNPLSEWVWLSVLGAYVAVSAVFYLIYRLTSLQQPHNNHTQSDHQFIPHQNQQRINGELHAKFAQHQQAQDHTHTQMYLIQKKQKSERLPVSNFLWMAFAILTNNRTFVSRSIAGKFASTVWWMFALILVSVYTGNYIAIRLRNKAANPIKSAWDLVDRAGIQYGTLQSGSTYDFFKNSENEVYRSMFAHMSGPHQKNMPSYEDGINAVRQKKGKYVFILESAKIEYVSNRRPCNTIKVGYDLGEIHYGVGLPGGSPLTSKMNMEILKLRESGVLRKLEEKWWMNKIDCQIATKLDQLDSANEEELSLGNLAGIFYILISGMVIAIVVCFFELFCSSSSKKSNLQEASSNLKVASSTLPKQVVLQHHQQQHQHDSLVHHRVNSHSHCHSSHQNAIIDSVPMPNDFCDISPDMNTNK
;
A
#
# COMPACT_ATOMS: atom_id res chain seq x y z
N MET A 1 39.02 76.25 26.13
CA MET A 1 38.31 77.26 25.32
C MET A 1 36.96 76.68 24.91
N PRO A 2 35.90 77.50 24.78
CA PRO A 2 35.32 78.43 25.76
C PRO A 2 33.84 78.02 26.06
N CYS A 3 32.99 78.67 26.87
CA CYS A 3 33.03 79.96 27.56
C CYS A 3 32.02 80.01 28.74
N GLN A 4 32.39 80.69 29.85
CA GLN A 4 31.52 81.43 30.80
C GLN A 4 30.37 80.68 31.57
N ARG A 5 30.03 81.02 32.83
CA ARG A 5 30.12 82.31 33.55
C ARG A 5 30.41 82.16 35.07
N ASN A 6 30.82 83.25 35.72
CA ASN A 6 31.40 83.30 37.08
C ASN A 6 30.39 83.50 38.23
N PHE A 7 30.79 83.12 39.46
CA PHE A 7 30.85 83.89 40.74
C PHE A 7 31.05 82.89 41.90
N GLY A 8 31.94 83.01 42.90
CA GLY A 8 33.03 83.97 43.18
C GLY A 8 33.13 84.29 44.68
N GLY A 9 34.10 83.75 45.45
CA GLY A 9 34.30 84.18 46.85
C GLY A 9 35.18 83.36 47.82
N ARG A 10 36.46 83.75 47.94
CA ARG A 10 37.34 83.77 49.15
C ARG A 10 37.74 82.47 49.91
N LYS A 11 39.06 82.23 49.94
CA LYS A 11 39.82 81.57 51.04
C LYS A 11 40.50 82.62 51.93
N PHE A 12 40.56 82.40 53.25
CA PHE A 12 41.42 82.99 54.32
C PHE A 12 40.81 82.44 55.64
N ILE A 13 41.48 81.91 56.69
CA ILE A 13 42.70 82.31 57.43
C ILE A 13 43.18 81.13 58.35
N ILE A 14 44.50 80.86 58.38
CA ILE A 14 45.41 80.66 59.56
C ILE A 14 44.84 79.85 60.78
N ILE A 15 45.28 78.62 61.11
CA ILE A 15 46.54 78.17 61.78
C ILE A 15 46.99 78.99 63.02
N VAL A 16 46.70 78.54 64.25
CA VAL A 16 47.62 78.45 65.42
C VAL A 16 46.79 78.07 66.66
N ALA A 17 47.08 76.92 67.27
CA ALA A 17 46.93 76.59 68.70
C ALA A 17 47.28 75.10 68.92
N LEU A 18 48.57 74.78 68.96
CA LEU A 18 49.05 73.45 69.38
C LEU A 18 49.38 73.47 70.88
N CYS A 19 48.98 72.39 71.56
CA CYS A 19 49.49 71.90 72.85
C CYS A 19 49.43 72.85 74.06
N TYR A 20 48.68 72.48 75.10
CA TYR A 20 49.25 71.74 76.24
C TYR A 20 48.15 71.32 77.27
N PHE A 21 48.30 70.12 77.86
CA PHE A 21 47.46 69.51 78.91
C PHE A 21 45.99 69.19 78.55
N SER A 22 45.36 68.08 78.97
CA SER A 22 45.87 66.80 79.51
C SER A 22 44.76 65.74 79.45
N PHE A 23 45.07 64.49 79.85
CA PHE A 23 44.15 63.42 80.29
C PHE A 23 42.86 63.97 80.94
N ASP A 24 41.67 63.38 80.77
CA ASP A 24 41.37 61.93 80.76
C ASP A 24 40.05 61.61 80.03
N GLY A 25 39.73 60.33 79.79
CA GLY A 25 38.41 59.89 79.31
C GLY A 25 38.32 59.50 77.83
N GLY A 26 39.20 58.60 77.37
CA GLY A 26 39.15 58.04 76.01
C GLY A 26 37.95 57.10 75.78
N SER A 27 36.78 57.66 75.47
CA SER A 27 35.69 56.88 74.86
C SER A 27 36.10 56.49 73.42
N HIS A 28 36.52 55.23 73.25
CA HIS A 28 36.81 54.67 71.94
C HIS A 28 35.53 54.53 71.11
N SER A 29 35.14 55.62 70.44
CA SER A 29 34.23 55.59 69.30
C SER A 29 34.94 54.84 68.16
N VAL A 30 34.76 53.52 68.14
CA VAL A 30 35.23 52.68 67.04
C VAL A 30 34.39 53.01 65.81
N LYS A 31 35.05 53.55 64.78
CA LYS A 31 34.43 53.79 63.48
C LYS A 31 33.86 52.47 62.95
N ALA A 32 32.57 52.44 62.65
CA ALA A 32 31.92 51.29 62.02
C ALA A 32 32.62 50.96 60.69
N GLY A 33 33.03 49.70 60.51
CA GLY A 33 33.76 49.24 59.34
C GLY A 33 33.60 47.73 59.13
N ASN A 34 33.39 47.35 57.86
CA ASN A 34 33.20 45.99 57.33
C ASN A 34 33.73 44.85 58.22
N ILE A 35 32.84 44.18 58.95
CA ILE A 35 33.15 42.96 59.70
C ILE A 35 33.31 41.80 58.70
N PRO A 36 34.45 41.09 58.63
CA PRO A 36 34.62 39.94 57.76
C PRO A 36 33.95 38.68 58.36
N LEU A 37 33.03 38.08 57.62
CA LEU A 37 32.34 36.83 58.01
C LEU A 37 32.85 35.66 57.16
N PRO A 38 33.77 34.82 57.69
CA PRO A 38 34.29 33.64 56.98
C PRO A 38 33.28 32.49 56.89
N LEU A 39 33.18 31.93 55.69
CA LEU A 39 32.41 30.74 55.34
C LEU A 39 33.37 29.61 54.92
N GLY A 40 33.09 28.38 55.35
CA GLY A 40 33.84 27.20 54.89
C GLY A 40 33.13 26.53 53.73
N ILE A 41 33.81 26.28 52.62
CA ILE A 41 33.18 25.74 51.40
C ILE A 41 33.97 24.57 50.87
N VAL A 42 33.28 23.44 50.68
CA VAL A 42 33.86 22.21 50.14
C VAL A 42 33.11 21.78 48.90
N PHE A 43 33.82 21.71 47.78
CA PHE A 43 33.31 21.21 46.51
C PHE A 43 33.72 19.76 46.26
N GLY A 44 32.80 18.99 45.69
CA GLY A 44 33.14 17.75 45.00
C GLY A 44 33.92 18.03 43.71
N GLN A 45 34.89 17.18 43.39
CA GLN A 45 35.58 17.22 42.10
C GLN A 45 34.60 16.96 40.93
N GLY A 46 34.69 17.78 39.87
CA GLY A 46 33.98 17.55 38.60
C GLY A 46 32.92 18.56 38.18
N SER A 47 32.67 19.63 38.94
CA SER A 47 31.60 20.61 38.65
C SER A 47 32.08 22.09 38.63
N PRO A 48 32.79 22.54 37.57
CA PRO A 48 33.28 23.93 37.50
C PRO A 48 32.15 24.96 37.51
N GLU A 49 30.98 24.64 36.94
CA GLU A 49 29.83 25.54 36.89
C GLU A 49 29.31 25.91 38.29
N ILE A 50 29.31 24.98 39.24
CA ILE A 50 28.85 25.21 40.62
C ILE A 50 29.84 26.12 41.37
N GLN A 51 31.15 25.92 41.16
CA GLN A 51 32.19 26.81 41.69
C GLN A 51 32.09 28.23 41.12
N THR A 52 31.79 28.33 39.82
CA THR A 52 31.56 29.58 39.10
C THR A 52 30.31 30.31 39.62
N ALA A 53 29.19 29.59 39.83
CA ALA A 53 27.97 30.16 40.40
C ALA A 53 28.18 30.68 41.84
N PHE A 54 28.89 29.92 42.68
CA PHE A 54 29.31 30.38 44.01
C PHE A 54 30.16 31.67 43.94
N LYS A 55 31.22 31.67 43.12
CA LYS A 55 32.14 32.81 42.97
C LYS A 55 31.40 34.06 42.48
N HIS A 56 30.47 33.89 41.53
CA HIS A 56 29.61 34.97 41.04
C HIS A 56 28.63 35.49 42.10
N ALA A 57 28.02 34.60 42.90
CA ALA A 57 27.15 34.96 44.03
C ALA A 57 27.91 35.79 45.07
N LEU A 58 29.08 35.32 45.52
CA LEU A 58 29.93 36.01 46.50
C LEU A 58 30.34 37.41 46.04
N LEU A 59 30.66 37.58 44.75
CA LEU A 59 30.99 38.89 44.17
C LEU A 59 29.76 39.80 44.11
N THR A 60 28.63 39.29 43.63
CA THR A 60 27.38 40.06 43.48
C THR A 60 26.85 40.54 44.84
N MET A 61 26.89 39.68 45.85
CA MET A 61 26.42 40.00 47.20
C MET A 61 27.34 41.03 47.87
N ASN A 62 28.66 40.83 47.83
CA ASN A 62 29.62 41.79 48.39
C ASN A 62 29.60 43.16 47.68
N LEU A 63 29.23 43.23 46.40
CA LEU A 63 29.00 44.51 45.71
C LEU A 63 27.71 45.18 46.19
N ASN A 64 26.60 44.43 46.29
CA ASN A 64 25.30 44.97 46.70
C ASN A 64 25.33 45.50 48.15
N ILE A 65 26.02 44.77 49.04
CA ILE A 65 26.31 45.16 50.43
C ILE A 65 26.87 46.60 50.53
N THR A 66 27.78 47.01 49.63
CA THR A 66 28.35 48.38 49.67
C THR A 66 27.35 49.50 49.34
N THR A 67 26.14 49.16 48.89
CA THR A 67 25.08 50.13 48.54
C THR A 67 23.96 50.22 49.58
N ASN A 68 23.86 49.24 50.50
CA ASN A 68 22.79 49.16 51.50
C ASN A 68 23.34 49.49 52.90
N PRO A 69 22.94 50.60 53.55
CA PRO A 69 23.48 51.00 54.85
C PRO A 69 23.12 50.07 56.02
N ARG A 70 22.32 49.01 55.80
CA ARG A 70 22.06 47.94 56.77
C ARG A 70 23.14 46.85 56.78
N ASP A 71 23.91 46.69 55.69
CA ASP A 71 24.84 45.58 55.51
C ASP A 71 26.30 45.99 55.83
N ASN A 72 26.63 46.23 57.10
CA ASN A 72 27.99 46.65 57.53
C ASN A 72 29.02 45.50 57.67
N TYR A 73 28.91 44.46 56.85
CA TYR A 73 29.73 43.24 56.91
C TYR A 73 30.16 42.77 55.52
N ARG A 74 31.19 41.93 55.43
CA ARG A 74 31.69 41.38 54.16
C ARG A 74 31.80 39.86 54.24
N LEU A 75 31.18 39.15 53.31
CA LEU A 75 31.32 37.70 53.19
C LEU A 75 32.71 37.35 52.65
N THR A 76 33.42 36.47 53.36
CA THR A 76 34.68 35.86 52.93
C THR A 76 34.53 34.34 52.93
N ALA A 77 35.30 33.63 52.10
CA ALA A 77 35.12 32.20 51.94
C ALA A 77 36.45 31.45 51.79
N PHE A 78 36.57 30.33 52.49
CA PHE A 78 37.67 29.39 52.37
C PHE A 78 37.20 28.20 51.52
N VAL A 79 37.67 28.15 50.27
CA VAL A 79 37.26 27.14 49.29
C VAL A 79 38.28 26.01 49.23
N ASP A 80 37.84 24.78 49.48
CA ASP A 80 38.59 23.56 49.22
C ASP A 80 37.84 22.65 48.23
N SER A 81 38.56 21.83 47.47
CA SER A 81 38.01 20.93 46.45
C SER A 81 38.58 19.52 46.66
N ILE A 82 37.70 18.53 46.84
CA ILE A 82 38.10 17.17 47.20
C ILE A 82 37.19 16.11 46.58
N ASN A 83 37.70 14.88 46.47
CA ASN A 83 36.82 13.74 46.23
C ASN A 83 36.05 13.42 47.52
N THR A 84 34.75 13.72 47.52
CA THR A 84 33.86 13.57 48.68
C THR A 84 33.60 12.11 49.07
N ALA A 85 33.89 11.13 48.21
CA ALA A 85 33.77 9.71 48.53
C ALA A 85 34.79 9.23 49.58
N ASP A 86 35.92 9.92 49.75
CA ASP A 86 36.93 9.58 50.74
C ASP A 86 36.59 10.21 52.11
N ALA A 87 35.84 9.48 52.93
CA ALA A 87 35.36 9.96 54.23
C ALA A 87 36.48 10.37 55.20
N PHE A 88 37.68 9.76 55.10
CA PHE A 88 38.82 10.10 55.97
C PHE A 88 39.51 11.40 55.54
N LYS A 89 39.71 11.60 54.24
CA LYS A 89 40.21 12.90 53.75
C LYS A 89 39.18 14.01 53.96
N LEU A 90 37.89 13.69 53.82
CA LEU A 90 36.79 14.61 54.07
C LEU A 90 36.71 15.05 55.53
N SER A 91 36.78 14.14 56.50
CA SER A 91 36.76 14.50 57.93
C SER A 91 37.92 15.42 58.30
N LYS A 92 39.15 15.10 57.85
CA LYS A 92 40.32 15.97 58.04
C LYS A 92 40.13 17.35 57.41
N LEU A 93 39.45 17.44 56.26
CA LEU A 93 39.17 18.71 55.59
C LEU A 93 38.12 19.55 56.33
N ILE A 94 37.01 18.93 56.78
CA ILE A 94 35.99 19.58 57.62
C ILE A 94 36.65 20.17 58.88
N CYS A 95 37.55 19.42 59.50
CA CYS A 95 38.28 19.84 60.68
C CYS A 95 39.25 21.01 60.44
N ASN A 96 39.95 21.03 59.30
CA ASN A 96 40.73 22.19 58.86
C ASN A 96 39.84 23.42 58.59
N GLN A 97 38.64 23.22 58.07
CA GLN A 97 37.67 24.31 57.88
C GLN A 97 37.16 24.87 59.22
N PHE A 98 36.95 24.02 60.24
CA PHE A 98 36.57 24.47 61.58
C PHE A 98 37.70 25.25 62.27
N SER A 99 38.96 24.83 62.11
CA SER A 99 40.12 25.59 62.63
C SER A 99 40.32 26.96 61.98
N ARG A 100 39.63 27.26 60.86
CA ARG A 100 39.60 28.60 60.22
C ARG A 100 38.53 29.54 60.82
N ASN A 101 37.85 29.11 61.88
CA ASN A 101 36.84 29.87 62.63
C ASN A 101 35.67 30.39 61.76
N ILE A 102 35.13 29.53 60.91
CA ILE A 102 34.00 29.82 60.01
C ILE A 102 32.67 29.96 60.77
N TYR A 103 31.72 30.73 60.23
CA TYR A 103 30.38 30.91 60.81
C TYR A 103 29.31 29.97 60.25
N ALA A 104 29.52 29.46 59.04
CA ALA A 104 28.68 28.45 58.40
C ALA A 104 29.50 27.67 57.37
N MET A 105 29.05 26.47 57.04
CA MET A 105 29.67 25.58 56.06
C MET A 105 28.74 25.32 54.87
N VAL A 106 29.26 25.39 53.65
CA VAL A 106 28.55 24.98 52.43
C VAL A 106 29.26 23.79 51.80
N GLY A 107 28.58 22.64 51.75
CA GLY A 107 29.15 21.39 51.23
C GLY A 107 28.40 20.89 50.01
N SER A 108 29.08 20.73 48.87
CA SER A 108 28.57 19.83 47.83
C SER A 108 28.93 18.39 48.22
N MET A 109 27.93 17.51 48.17
CA MET A 109 27.99 16.21 48.83
C MET A 109 27.21 15.14 48.09
N ASN A 110 27.76 13.92 48.11
CA ASN A 110 27.14 12.70 47.61
C ASN A 110 26.55 11.91 48.80
N ALA A 111 25.60 10.99 48.55
CA ALA A 111 24.98 10.15 49.60
C ALA A 111 25.96 9.54 50.63
N GLU A 112 27.11 9.02 50.21
CA GLU A 112 28.11 8.42 51.12
C GLU A 112 28.76 9.46 52.05
N SER A 113 29.04 10.65 51.52
CA SER A 113 29.66 11.75 52.26
C SER A 113 28.69 12.46 53.21
N PHE A 114 27.38 12.41 52.92
CA PHE A 114 26.34 13.11 53.67
C PHE A 114 26.35 12.74 55.16
N HIS A 115 26.48 11.46 55.48
CA HIS A 115 26.50 10.98 56.87
C HIS A 115 27.68 11.57 57.66
N THR A 116 28.85 11.74 57.02
CA THR A 116 30.02 12.38 57.63
C THR A 116 29.73 13.86 57.89
N TYR A 117 29.28 14.61 56.88
CA TYR A 117 28.94 16.02 57.03
C TYR A 117 27.90 16.27 58.14
N ARG A 118 26.81 15.49 58.16
CA ARG A 118 25.74 15.63 59.17
C ARG A 118 26.25 15.31 60.58
N ALA A 119 27.09 14.29 60.75
CA ALA A 119 27.69 13.97 62.04
C ALA A 119 28.55 15.14 62.56
N PHE A 120 29.46 15.67 61.75
CA PHE A 120 30.28 16.83 62.14
C PHE A 120 29.43 18.09 62.38
N ALA A 121 28.44 18.38 61.55
CA ALA A 121 27.54 19.52 61.74
C ALA A 121 26.77 19.43 63.07
N ASN A 122 26.21 18.27 63.39
CA ASN A 122 25.44 18.06 64.62
C ASN A 122 26.32 17.99 65.87
N THR A 123 27.51 17.39 65.80
CA THR A 123 28.43 17.31 66.95
C THR A 123 29.04 18.67 67.31
N PHE A 124 29.40 19.49 66.32
CA PHE A 124 30.04 20.79 66.54
C PHE A 124 29.06 21.98 66.47
N HIS A 125 27.75 21.72 66.35
CA HIS A 125 26.70 22.74 66.11
C HIS A 125 26.99 23.66 64.90
N MET A 126 27.74 23.18 63.90
CA MET A 126 28.12 23.98 62.73
C MET A 126 26.96 24.04 61.73
N PRO A 127 26.39 25.23 61.40
CA PRO A 127 25.35 25.35 60.40
C PRO A 127 25.85 24.90 59.03
N LEU A 128 25.20 23.89 58.47
CA LEU A 128 25.58 23.24 57.22
C LEU A 128 24.51 23.48 56.16
N ILE A 129 24.88 24.14 55.07
CA ILE A 129 24.01 24.39 53.93
C ILE A 129 24.39 23.41 52.80
N THR A 130 23.41 22.66 52.28
CA THR A 130 23.65 21.72 51.17
C THR A 130 22.79 22.02 49.94
N PRO A 131 23.40 22.21 48.75
CA PRO A 131 22.70 22.32 47.47
C PRO A 131 22.32 20.94 46.88
N ASN A 132 22.85 19.85 47.45
CA ASN A 132 22.52 18.49 47.05
C ASN A 132 21.29 17.97 47.85
N SER A 133 20.55 17.01 47.30
CA SER A 133 19.48 16.32 48.01
C SER A 133 19.97 14.98 48.53
N TRP A 134 19.40 14.51 49.63
CA TRP A 134 19.69 13.19 50.19
C TRP A 134 18.39 12.52 50.65
N TYR A 135 18.31 11.21 50.45
CA TYR A 135 17.13 10.41 50.78
C TYR A 135 17.41 9.54 51.99
N SER A 136 16.63 9.70 53.06
CA SER A 136 16.70 8.84 54.25
C SER A 136 15.69 7.71 54.16
N PRO A 137 16.10 6.43 54.07
CA PRO A 137 15.16 5.31 54.17
C PRO A 137 14.39 5.29 55.49
N ARG A 138 14.97 5.85 56.56
CA ARG A 138 14.35 5.97 57.89
C ARG A 138 13.25 7.05 57.97
N GLU A 139 13.25 8.05 57.08
CA GLU A 139 12.18 9.05 57.01
C GLU A 139 11.03 8.58 56.09
N ALA A 140 11.32 7.71 55.11
CA ALA A 140 10.29 7.10 54.26
C ALA A 140 9.51 5.99 55.00
N GLY A 141 10.20 5.13 55.75
CA GLY A 141 9.57 3.99 56.41
C GLY A 141 8.75 4.36 57.65
N GLY A 142 7.42 4.46 57.51
CA GLY A 142 6.44 4.43 58.60
C GLY A 142 6.35 3.07 59.33
N GLY A 143 7.45 2.32 59.36
CA GLY A 143 7.56 1.05 60.06
C GLY A 143 7.61 1.26 61.57
N ARG A 144 7.10 0.27 62.32
CA ARG A 144 6.95 0.29 63.79
C ARG A 144 8.27 0.23 64.60
N GLY A 145 9.37 0.74 64.07
CA GLY A 145 10.45 1.25 64.92
C GLY A 145 10.06 2.66 65.33
N LYS A 146 9.84 2.92 66.63
CA LYS A 146 9.63 4.29 67.10
C LYS A 146 10.74 5.18 66.53
N ALA A 147 10.36 6.31 65.94
CA ALA A 147 11.23 7.47 65.96
C ALA A 147 11.48 7.76 67.44
N GLN A 148 12.59 7.23 67.96
CA GLN A 148 13.07 7.57 69.29
C GLN A 148 13.33 9.07 69.23
N ASN A 149 12.78 9.81 70.20
CA ASN A 149 12.85 11.26 70.24
C ASN A 149 14.30 11.72 70.15
N ASP A 150 14.74 12.04 68.95
CA ASP A 150 16.03 12.65 68.68
C ASP A 150 15.75 14.16 68.79
N ASP A 151 15.65 14.65 70.03
CA ASP A 151 15.51 16.07 70.37
C ASP A 151 16.75 16.90 69.93
N GLY A 152 17.76 16.25 69.35
CA GLY A 152 18.87 16.88 68.67
C GLY A 152 18.41 17.62 67.41
N SER A 153 18.40 18.96 67.48
CA SER A 153 18.20 19.81 66.31
C SER A 153 19.24 19.49 65.23
N ASP A 154 18.79 19.05 64.05
CA ASP A 154 19.67 18.89 62.89
C ASP A 154 20.31 20.24 62.55
N TYR A 155 21.60 20.30 62.24
CA TYR A 155 22.29 21.50 61.80
C TYR A 155 22.42 21.62 60.27
N ALA A 156 21.92 20.64 59.52
CA ALA A 156 21.82 20.70 58.07
C ALA A 156 20.56 21.45 57.58
N THR A 157 20.71 22.26 56.53
CA THR A 157 19.64 22.92 55.78
C THR A 157 19.75 22.55 54.30
N ARG A 158 18.69 21.97 53.73
CA ARG A 158 18.66 21.32 52.41
C ARG A 158 17.96 22.21 51.37
N LEU A 159 18.68 22.72 50.38
CA LEU A 159 18.07 23.54 49.32
C LEU A 159 17.33 22.74 48.26
N ARG A 160 17.87 21.59 47.86
CA ARG A 160 17.25 20.73 46.83
C ARG A 160 16.16 19.86 47.48
N PRO A 161 14.88 20.14 47.20
CA PRO A 161 13.77 19.46 47.88
C PRO A 161 13.59 18.02 47.40
N ASP A 162 12.83 17.23 48.16
CA ASP A 162 12.34 15.92 47.71
C ASP A 162 11.14 16.10 46.77
N PHE A 163 11.39 15.99 45.46
CA PHE A 163 10.35 15.98 44.43
C PHE A 163 10.05 14.57 43.91
N ASN A 164 10.47 13.50 44.58
CA ASN A 164 10.10 12.13 44.21
C ASN A 164 8.58 11.90 44.03
N PRO A 165 7.66 12.49 44.82
CA PRO A 165 6.23 12.37 44.55
C PRO A 165 5.81 13.02 43.24
N ALA A 166 6.49 14.06 42.75
CA ALA A 166 6.25 14.62 41.40
C ALA A 166 6.54 13.59 40.30
N ILE A 167 7.55 12.74 40.50
CA ILE A 167 7.89 11.64 39.57
C ILE A 167 6.76 10.61 39.54
N LEU A 168 6.24 10.21 40.72
CA LEU A 168 5.11 9.28 40.82
C LEU A 168 3.83 9.86 40.23
N ASP A 169 3.49 11.11 40.52
CA ASP A 169 2.31 11.78 39.96
C ASP A 169 2.40 11.92 38.43
N THR A 170 3.62 12.14 37.89
CA THR A 170 3.86 12.17 36.44
C THR A 170 3.67 10.78 35.81
N ILE A 171 4.19 9.73 36.44
CA ILE A 171 4.01 8.32 36.03
C ILE A 171 2.51 7.95 36.06
N HIS A 172 1.80 8.39 37.09
CA HIS A 172 0.35 8.22 37.24
C HIS A 172 -0.44 8.98 36.17
N HIS A 173 -0.08 10.25 35.89
CA HIS A 173 -0.67 11.07 34.83
C HIS A 173 -0.57 10.41 33.44
N TYR A 174 0.57 9.79 33.13
CA TYR A 174 0.75 9.04 31.88
C TYR A 174 0.23 7.59 31.93
N GLY A 175 -0.26 7.09 33.08
CA GLY A 175 -0.84 5.73 33.21
C GLY A 175 0.17 4.58 33.11
N TRP A 176 1.45 4.80 33.41
CA TRP A 176 2.55 3.85 33.21
C TRP A 176 2.58 2.68 34.20
N LYS A 177 1.97 1.53 33.86
CA LYS A 177 1.91 0.35 34.75
C LYS A 177 3.25 -0.37 34.97
N GLU A 178 4.15 -0.31 34.00
CA GLU A 178 5.46 -0.98 34.06
C GLU A 178 6.58 -0.02 33.60
N VAL A 179 7.71 0.00 34.32
CA VAL A 179 8.86 0.87 33.98
C VAL A 179 10.20 0.12 34.01
N ILE A 180 11.13 0.61 33.19
CA ILE A 180 12.54 0.22 33.16
C ILE A 180 13.32 1.30 33.91
N TYR A 181 14.01 0.93 34.98
CA TYR A 181 14.76 1.87 35.82
C TYR A 181 16.27 1.75 35.60
N LEU A 182 16.86 2.79 35.03
CA LEU A 182 18.30 2.88 34.76
C LEU A 182 18.90 3.99 35.61
N TYR A 183 19.90 3.68 36.43
CA TYR A 183 20.52 4.65 37.33
C TYR A 183 22.04 4.62 37.29
N SER A 184 22.71 5.72 37.61
CA SER A 184 24.19 5.79 37.64
C SER A 184 24.78 6.05 39.02
N THR A 185 24.15 6.91 39.81
CA THR A 185 24.60 7.28 41.16
C THR A 185 24.02 6.36 42.23
N ASN A 186 24.68 6.26 43.39
CA ASN A 186 24.12 5.50 44.52
C ASN A 186 22.86 6.18 45.11
N GLU A 187 22.67 7.48 44.83
CA GLU A 187 21.45 8.24 45.15
C GLU A 187 20.22 7.73 44.39
N GLY A 188 20.37 7.32 43.13
CA GLY A 188 19.26 6.73 42.36
C GLY A 188 18.71 5.47 43.03
N LEU A 189 19.57 4.59 43.56
CA LEU A 189 19.10 3.40 44.28
C LEU A 189 18.28 3.74 45.54
N LEU A 190 18.65 4.81 46.26
CA LEU A 190 17.88 5.31 47.42
C LEU A 190 16.56 5.98 46.99
N ARG A 191 16.56 6.68 45.84
CA ARG A 191 15.34 7.20 45.22
C ARG A 191 14.39 6.06 44.85
N LEU A 192 14.88 5.00 44.21
CA LEU A 192 14.09 3.82 43.85
C LEU A 192 13.42 3.16 45.07
N GLN A 193 14.14 3.00 46.19
CA GLN A 193 13.55 2.51 47.45
C GLN A 193 12.43 3.42 47.95
N THR A 194 12.61 4.75 47.86
CA THR A 194 11.59 5.74 48.24
C THR A 194 10.36 5.68 47.34
N LEU A 195 10.55 5.51 46.03
CA LEU A 195 9.46 5.33 45.05
C LEU A 195 8.68 4.04 45.34
N PHE A 196 9.34 2.90 45.55
CA PHE A 196 8.68 1.63 45.89
C PHE A 196 7.86 1.71 47.18
N TYR A 197 8.41 2.35 48.23
CA TYR A 197 7.68 2.50 49.48
C TYR A 197 6.36 3.26 49.28
N ARG A 198 6.40 4.40 48.58
CA ARG A 198 5.20 5.22 48.30
C ARG A 198 4.26 4.58 47.29
N THR A 199 4.73 3.66 46.46
CA THR A 199 3.90 2.91 45.50
C THR A 199 3.32 1.61 46.08
N SER A 200 3.40 1.43 47.41
CA SER A 200 2.76 0.30 48.12
C SER A 200 1.33 0.63 48.58
N GLU A 201 0.78 1.77 48.17
CA GLU A 201 -0.61 2.18 48.41
C GLU A 201 -1.58 1.50 47.42
N PRO A 202 -2.84 1.22 47.82
CA PRO A 202 -3.70 0.26 47.11
C PRO A 202 -4.21 0.71 45.72
N ASP A 203 -4.20 2.01 45.43
CA ASP A 203 -4.83 2.55 44.22
C ASP A 203 -3.96 2.43 42.96
N TYR A 204 -2.63 2.24 43.09
CA TYR A 204 -1.73 2.16 41.94
C TYR A 204 -0.46 1.32 42.20
N MET A 205 -0.33 0.19 41.51
CA MET A 205 0.86 -0.68 41.60
C MET A 205 1.77 -0.52 40.38
N LEU A 206 2.84 0.27 40.52
CA LEU A 206 3.93 0.38 39.56
C LEU A 206 4.85 -0.85 39.61
N LYS A 207 5.01 -1.55 38.49
CA LYS A 207 5.98 -2.65 38.38
C LYS A 207 7.29 -2.16 37.76
N VAL A 208 8.41 -2.42 38.42
CA VAL A 208 9.73 -2.15 37.82
C VAL A 208 10.26 -3.42 37.19
N LYS A 209 10.34 -3.44 35.85
CA LYS A 209 10.65 -4.62 35.03
C LYS A 209 12.14 -4.95 34.99
N VAL A 210 12.96 -3.92 34.93
CA VAL A 210 14.42 -4.00 34.89
C VAL A 210 14.98 -2.91 35.78
N VAL A 211 15.97 -3.25 36.61
CA VAL A 211 16.74 -2.33 37.44
C VAL A 211 18.22 -2.54 37.13
N LYS A 212 18.91 -1.50 36.63
CA LYS A 212 20.33 -1.61 36.29
C LYS A 212 21.12 -0.36 36.65
N LYS A 213 22.27 -0.57 37.32
CA LYS A 213 23.31 0.44 37.45
C LYS A 213 24.12 0.53 36.16
N ILE A 214 24.21 1.72 35.59
CA ILE A 214 24.92 2.04 34.34
C ILE A 214 26.03 3.05 34.58
N SER A 215 27.16 2.88 33.90
CA SER A 215 28.34 3.76 34.01
C SER A 215 28.66 4.50 32.72
N SER A 216 28.20 3.98 31.58
CA SER A 216 28.34 4.57 30.25
C SER A 216 27.06 4.45 29.44
N ALA A 217 26.93 5.25 28.37
CA ALA A 217 25.81 5.11 27.45
C ALA A 217 25.75 3.72 26.79
N LYS A 218 26.91 3.07 26.57
CA LYS A 218 26.97 1.70 25.99
C LYS A 218 26.28 0.67 26.88
N ASP A 219 26.43 0.76 28.20
CA ASP A 219 25.81 -0.15 29.16
C ASP A 219 24.28 0.00 29.18
N ALA A 220 23.80 1.23 29.00
CA ALA A 220 22.37 1.49 28.85
C ALA A 220 21.85 0.86 27.55
N ILE A 221 22.50 1.11 26.41
CA ILE A 221 22.10 0.57 25.12
C ILE A 221 22.12 -0.97 25.09
N SER A 222 23.10 -1.64 25.71
CA SER A 222 23.09 -3.11 25.76
C SER A 222 21.87 -3.66 26.51
N VAL A 223 21.49 -3.05 27.63
CA VAL A 223 20.29 -3.44 28.41
C VAL A 223 19.02 -3.17 27.60
N LEU A 224 18.92 -2.03 26.92
CA LEU A 224 17.77 -1.72 26.09
C LEU A 224 17.64 -2.67 24.89
N ARG A 225 18.76 -3.15 24.32
CA ARG A 225 18.75 -4.19 23.27
C ARG A 225 18.25 -5.53 23.78
N GLU A 226 18.61 -5.93 24.99
CA GLU A 226 18.09 -7.15 25.63
C GLU A 226 16.55 -7.08 25.79
N VAL A 227 16.03 -5.93 26.24
CA VAL A 227 14.58 -5.70 26.37
C VAL A 227 13.88 -5.62 25.00
N GLU A 228 14.51 -4.98 24.01
CA GLU A 228 13.98 -4.89 22.64
C GLU A 228 13.96 -6.24 21.93
N ALA A 229 14.92 -7.12 22.21
CA ALA A 229 14.95 -8.50 21.71
C ALA A 229 13.83 -9.36 22.31
N ALA A 230 13.50 -9.15 23.58
CA ALA A 230 12.41 -9.86 24.26
C ALA A 230 11.02 -9.38 23.79
N GLU A 231 10.82 -8.06 23.64
CA GLU A 231 9.49 -7.46 23.40
C GLU A 231 9.51 -6.32 22.38
N ARG A 232 9.95 -6.58 21.15
CA ARG A 232 10.15 -5.54 20.11
C ARG A 232 9.00 -4.54 19.93
N PHE A 233 7.75 -4.99 20.01
CA PHE A 233 6.60 -4.16 19.63
C PHE A 233 5.85 -3.46 20.78
N THR A 234 6.21 -3.74 22.05
CA THR A 234 5.59 -3.09 23.22
C THR A 234 6.09 -1.67 23.43
N GLN A 235 5.27 -0.83 24.07
CA GLN A 235 5.68 0.48 24.58
C GLN A 235 6.55 0.28 25.83
N LYS A 236 7.68 0.97 25.87
CA LYS A 236 8.74 0.83 26.88
C LYS A 236 8.97 2.16 27.57
N TYR A 237 8.63 2.22 28.83
CA TYR A 237 8.72 3.41 29.65
C TYR A 237 10.04 3.36 30.44
N VAL A 238 10.96 4.27 30.13
CA VAL A 238 12.31 4.29 30.74
C VAL A 238 12.41 5.45 31.71
N LEU A 239 12.50 5.13 33.00
CA LEU A 239 12.82 6.09 34.05
C LEU A 239 14.34 6.16 34.20
N LEU A 240 14.92 7.30 33.78
CA LEU A 240 16.36 7.49 33.64
C LEU A 240 16.89 8.41 34.75
N ASP A 241 17.67 7.82 35.66
CA ASP A 241 18.23 8.46 36.85
C ASP A 241 19.76 8.64 36.71
N THR A 242 20.12 9.59 35.85
CA THR A 242 21.50 9.90 35.50
C THR A 242 21.69 11.41 35.39
N PRO A 243 22.89 11.94 35.71
CA PRO A 243 23.24 13.33 35.44
C PRO A 243 22.97 13.71 33.97
N THR A 244 22.52 14.95 33.72
CA THR A 244 22.09 15.43 32.40
C THR A 244 23.04 15.09 31.24
N PRO A 245 24.39 15.22 31.38
CA PRO A 245 25.31 14.89 30.28
C PRO A 245 25.22 13.41 29.84
N LEU A 246 25.13 12.48 30.80
CA LEU A 246 25.00 11.05 30.53
C LEU A 246 23.59 10.72 29.99
N ALA A 247 22.55 11.38 30.50
CA ALA A 247 21.18 11.23 30.00
C ALA A 247 21.09 11.58 28.50
N LYS A 248 21.68 12.71 28.11
CA LYS A 248 21.79 13.12 26.71
C LYS A 248 22.56 12.09 25.87
N GLU A 249 23.73 11.63 26.33
CA GLU A 249 24.55 10.65 25.60
C GLU A 249 23.79 9.33 25.36
N ILE A 250 23.02 8.86 26.35
CA ILE A 250 22.17 7.66 26.24
C ILE A 250 21.10 7.85 25.17
N ILE A 251 20.35 8.96 25.21
CA ILE A 251 19.28 9.24 24.24
C ILE A 251 19.85 9.36 22.81
N LEU A 252 20.97 10.07 22.64
CA LEU A 252 21.64 10.17 21.33
C LEU A 252 22.14 8.82 20.83
N SER A 253 22.70 7.99 21.72
CA SER A 253 23.15 6.63 21.38
C SER A 253 21.97 5.72 21.01
N HIS A 254 20.82 5.86 21.68
CA HIS A 254 19.59 5.12 21.37
C HIS A 254 19.09 5.47 19.97
N VAL A 255 18.94 6.75 19.67
CA VAL A 255 18.36 7.18 18.37
C VAL A 255 19.26 6.79 17.20
N ARG A 256 20.58 6.78 17.42
CA ARG A 256 21.59 6.33 16.44
C ARG A 256 21.66 4.82 16.30
N ASP A 257 21.13 4.05 17.27
CA ASP A 257 21.03 2.61 17.15
C ASP A 257 19.86 2.22 16.22
N VAL A 258 20.15 1.34 15.26
CA VAL A 258 19.16 0.85 14.29
C VAL A 258 18.34 -0.32 14.87
N GLN A 259 18.82 -0.97 15.93
CA GLN A 259 18.15 -2.11 16.55
C GLN A 259 16.97 -1.68 17.43
N LEU A 260 17.07 -0.52 18.07
CA LEU A 260 16.10 0.00 19.02
C LEU A 260 14.97 0.78 18.32
N GLY A 261 13.71 0.49 18.66
CA GLY A 261 12.58 1.29 18.20
C GLY A 261 12.61 2.73 18.74
N ARG A 262 12.20 3.70 17.92
CA ARG A 262 12.16 5.12 18.31
C ARG A 262 10.79 5.53 18.88
N ARG A 263 9.70 5.09 18.23
CA ARG A 263 8.29 5.34 18.61
C ARG A 263 7.72 4.40 19.67
N THR A 264 8.52 3.44 20.14
CA THR A 264 8.16 2.45 21.17
C THR A 264 8.76 2.77 22.53
N TYR A 265 9.45 3.91 22.66
CA TYR A 265 10.09 4.35 23.90
C TYR A 265 9.59 5.71 24.32
N HIS A 266 9.46 5.90 25.63
CA HIS A 266 9.24 7.21 26.25
C HIS A 266 10.17 7.29 27.47
N TYR A 267 11.04 8.29 27.46
CA TYR A 267 11.98 8.57 28.56
C TYR A 267 11.38 9.58 29.53
N LEU A 268 11.38 9.24 30.82
CA LEU A 268 11.17 10.20 31.92
C LEU A 268 12.51 10.39 32.63
N LEU A 269 13.03 11.60 32.61
CA LEU A 269 14.27 11.98 33.31
C LEU A 269 13.96 12.25 34.78
N ALA A 270 14.56 11.48 35.69
CA ALA A 270 14.31 11.57 37.13
C ALA A 270 15.05 12.74 37.83
N ASP A 271 15.99 13.38 37.14
CA ASP A 271 16.72 14.56 37.61
C ASP A 271 16.15 15.85 37.01
N LEU A 272 16.61 17.00 37.51
CA LEU A 272 16.25 18.35 37.06
C LEU A 272 16.93 18.72 35.72
N ALA A 273 16.82 17.81 34.75
CA ALA A 273 17.57 17.83 33.49
C ALA A 273 17.09 18.90 32.48
N PHE A 274 15.91 19.50 32.69
CA PHE A 274 15.40 20.54 31.79
C PHE A 274 15.83 21.97 32.17
N ASP A 275 16.59 22.14 33.27
CA ASP A 275 17.25 23.42 33.62
C ASP A 275 18.49 23.68 32.72
N ASP A 276 19.21 22.63 32.31
CA ASP A 276 20.30 22.69 31.34
C ASP A 276 19.81 23.02 29.92
N THR A 277 20.67 23.59 29.06
CA THR A 277 20.36 23.80 27.63
C THR A 277 20.11 22.46 26.91
N TRP A 278 19.18 22.41 25.96
CA TRP A 278 18.98 21.27 25.06
C TRP A 278 19.13 21.76 23.61
N GLU A 279 19.96 21.06 22.83
CA GLU A 279 20.44 21.53 21.53
C GLU A 279 19.40 21.27 20.42
N SER A 280 18.66 22.31 20.02
CA SER A 280 17.58 22.20 19.00
C SER A 280 18.03 21.80 17.60
N ASN A 281 19.32 21.94 17.29
CA ASN A 281 19.91 21.49 16.03
C ASN A 281 20.04 19.95 15.94
N ILE A 282 19.85 19.23 17.05
CA ILE A 282 20.03 17.78 17.11
C ILE A 282 18.67 17.09 16.87
N LEU A 283 18.44 16.74 15.61
CA LEU A 283 17.22 16.08 15.13
C LEU A 283 16.90 14.78 15.88
N GLU A 284 17.92 14.11 16.42
CA GLU A 284 17.75 12.89 17.20
C GLU A 284 16.82 13.06 18.41
N PHE A 285 16.84 14.22 19.09
CA PHE A 285 15.98 14.46 20.26
C PHE A 285 14.49 14.56 19.94
N ASN A 286 14.12 14.86 18.69
CA ASN A 286 12.71 14.88 18.24
C ASN A 286 12.18 13.48 17.87
N ALA A 287 13.02 12.43 17.89
CA ALA A 287 12.64 11.11 17.41
C ALA A 287 11.95 10.23 18.48
N ILE A 288 11.98 10.64 19.74
CA ILE A 288 11.50 9.88 20.91
C ILE A 288 10.84 10.85 21.89
N ASN A 289 9.78 10.42 22.59
CA ASN A 289 9.15 11.22 23.63
C ASN A 289 10.08 11.32 24.85
N ILE A 290 10.41 12.55 25.25
CA ILE A 290 11.27 12.85 26.41
C ILE A 290 10.55 13.81 27.33
N THR A 291 10.34 13.39 28.58
CA THR A 291 9.77 14.18 29.65
C THR A 291 10.74 14.30 30.82
N GLY A 292 10.60 15.33 31.63
CA GLY A 292 11.45 15.55 32.79
C GLY A 292 11.11 16.82 33.55
N PHE A 293 11.98 17.20 34.48
CA PHE A 293 11.69 18.22 35.47
C PHE A 293 12.60 19.45 35.33
N ARG A 294 12.04 20.61 35.67
CA ARG A 294 12.70 21.93 35.68
C ARG A 294 12.32 22.66 36.97
N MET A 295 13.26 23.34 37.62
CA MET A 295 12.99 24.16 38.80
C MET A 295 13.31 25.65 38.60
N VAL A 296 14.21 25.99 37.68
CA VAL A 296 14.57 27.37 37.31
C VAL A 296 13.57 27.87 36.26
N ASP A 297 12.58 28.63 36.72
CA ASP A 297 11.57 29.20 35.83
C ASP A 297 12.09 30.42 35.06
N THR A 298 12.47 30.19 33.80
CA THR A 298 12.91 31.22 32.85
C THR A 298 11.83 32.25 32.50
N GLY A 299 10.57 32.07 32.91
CA GLY A 299 9.51 33.07 32.77
C GLY A 299 9.62 34.22 33.79
N ARG A 300 10.31 34.02 34.92
CA ARG A 300 10.46 35.04 35.97
C ARG A 300 11.46 36.11 35.58
N LYS A 301 11.08 37.38 35.69
CA LYS A 301 11.96 38.53 35.42
C LYS A 301 13.28 38.47 36.21
N TYR A 302 13.23 38.11 37.50
CA TYR A 302 14.43 37.98 38.34
C TYR A 302 15.44 36.98 37.75
N VAL A 303 14.96 35.85 37.23
CA VAL A 303 15.79 34.81 36.60
C VAL A 303 16.32 35.30 35.24
N GLN A 304 15.51 36.02 34.45
CA GLN A 304 15.96 36.62 33.19
C GLN A 304 17.06 37.66 33.40
N ASP A 305 16.89 38.56 34.38
CA ASP A 305 17.88 39.59 34.74
C ASP A 305 19.19 38.98 35.27
N PHE A 306 19.14 37.78 35.88
CA PHE A 306 20.32 36.99 36.24
C PHE A 306 20.97 36.34 35.01
N LEU A 307 20.19 35.65 34.17
CA LEU A 307 20.69 34.93 33.00
C LEU A 307 21.36 35.86 31.98
N GLN A 308 20.84 37.08 31.78
CA GLN A 308 21.48 38.10 30.95
C GLN A 308 22.89 38.46 31.44
N LYS A 309 23.12 38.51 32.76
CA LYS A 309 24.44 38.77 33.34
C LYS A 309 25.34 37.55 33.22
N TRP A 310 24.79 36.37 33.49
CA TRP A 310 25.47 35.07 33.41
C TRP A 310 25.99 34.74 32.00
N ALA A 311 25.22 35.09 30.96
CA ALA A 311 25.58 34.89 29.56
C ALA A 311 26.75 35.76 29.07
N VAL A 312 27.03 36.89 29.74
CA VAL A 312 28.10 37.84 29.36
C VAL A 312 29.40 37.63 30.16
N LEU A 313 29.41 36.70 31.14
CA LEU A 313 30.61 36.40 31.93
C LEU A 313 31.73 35.78 31.08
N ASP A 314 32.97 36.25 31.31
CA ASP A 314 34.17 35.71 30.67
C ASP A 314 34.41 34.26 31.09
N THR A 315 34.27 33.35 30.14
CA THR A 315 34.40 31.89 30.31
C THR A 315 35.80 31.45 30.74
N THR A 316 36.83 32.29 30.54
CA THR A 316 38.20 32.01 31.02
C THR A 316 38.35 32.24 32.53
N GLN A 317 37.63 33.23 33.07
CA GLN A 317 37.61 33.56 34.51
C GLN A 317 36.51 32.80 35.28
N PHE A 318 35.45 32.40 34.57
CA PHE A 318 34.23 31.79 35.08
C PHE A 318 33.86 30.54 34.23
N PRO A 319 34.60 29.43 34.36
CA PRO A 319 34.36 28.23 33.57
C PRO A 319 32.96 27.66 33.81
N GLY A 320 32.21 27.44 32.74
CA GLY A 320 30.82 26.96 32.77
C GLY A 320 29.74 28.05 32.68
N ALA A 321 30.09 29.33 32.87
CA ALA A 321 29.22 30.46 32.54
C ALA A 321 29.23 30.76 31.03
N GLY A 322 28.63 31.88 30.60
CA GLY A 322 28.56 32.24 29.18
C GLY A 322 27.51 31.46 28.39
N LYS A 323 26.43 31.03 29.05
CA LYS A 323 25.29 30.28 28.49
C LYS A 323 23.98 31.00 28.81
N ASP A 324 22.95 30.76 28.00
CA ASP A 324 21.59 31.27 28.23
C ASP A 324 20.80 30.50 29.31
N SER A 325 21.40 29.47 29.93
CA SER A 325 20.81 28.74 31.06
C SER A 325 21.85 28.39 32.14
N ILE A 326 21.37 27.95 33.30
CA ILE A 326 22.16 27.52 34.45
C ILE A 326 21.63 26.17 34.94
N SER A 327 22.51 25.24 35.27
CA SER A 327 22.12 23.94 35.84
C SER A 327 21.45 24.10 37.21
N ALA A 328 20.51 23.23 37.54
CA ALA A 328 19.80 23.27 38.83
C ALA A 328 20.76 23.26 40.04
N ASN A 329 21.82 22.44 39.99
CA ASN A 329 22.81 22.35 41.06
C ASN A 329 23.64 23.64 41.23
N ALA A 330 23.91 24.36 40.14
CA ALA A 330 24.55 25.68 40.18
C ALA A 330 23.59 26.77 40.68
N ALA A 331 22.30 26.71 40.31
CA ALA A 331 21.26 27.60 40.83
C ALA A 331 21.05 27.41 42.35
N PHE A 332 21.01 26.17 42.86
CA PHE A 332 20.99 25.92 44.31
C PHE A 332 22.22 26.48 45.02
N MET A 333 23.41 26.47 44.40
CA MET A 333 24.60 27.07 45.03
C MET A 333 24.53 28.60 45.08
N PHE A 334 23.92 29.25 44.08
CA PHE A 334 23.64 30.69 44.14
C PHE A 334 22.61 31.02 45.24
N ASP A 335 21.52 30.27 45.30
CA ASP A 335 20.46 30.42 46.31
C ASP A 335 20.98 30.12 47.74
N ALA A 336 21.93 29.20 47.90
CA ALA A 336 22.57 28.90 49.19
C ALA A 336 23.28 30.13 49.75
N MET A 337 24.01 30.86 48.90
CA MET A 337 24.67 32.11 49.28
C MET A 337 23.66 33.22 49.56
N LEU A 338 22.52 33.26 48.87
CA LEU A 338 21.44 34.23 49.11
C LEU A 338 20.82 34.03 50.50
N ILE A 339 20.54 32.79 50.89
CA ILE A 339 20.02 32.45 52.23
C ILE A 339 21.02 32.79 53.32
N ILE A 340 22.31 32.49 53.12
CA ILE A 340 23.36 32.88 54.07
C ILE A 340 23.40 34.40 54.23
N LYS A 341 23.37 35.16 53.13
CA LYS A 341 23.35 36.62 53.14
C LYS A 341 22.15 37.16 53.92
N GLU A 342 20.92 36.75 53.62
CA GLU A 342 19.75 37.24 54.38
C GLU A 342 19.78 36.80 55.84
N SER A 343 20.17 35.56 56.15
CA SER A 343 20.28 35.13 57.55
C SER A 343 21.28 35.95 58.36
N PHE A 344 22.40 36.37 57.75
CA PHE A 344 23.42 37.20 58.43
C PHE A 344 22.99 38.66 58.52
N THR A 345 22.31 39.18 57.51
CA THR A 345 21.66 40.50 57.58
C THR A 345 20.60 40.52 58.69
N ASP A 346 19.71 39.53 58.76
CA ASP A 346 18.68 39.41 59.80
C ASP A 346 19.30 39.37 61.22
N ILE A 347 20.28 38.49 61.45
CA ILE A 347 21.02 38.38 62.73
C ILE A 347 21.64 39.74 63.12
N LEU A 348 22.23 40.46 62.17
CA LEU A 348 22.86 41.76 62.43
C LEU A 348 21.85 42.90 62.59
N THR A 349 20.63 42.78 62.05
CA THR A 349 19.54 43.71 62.35
C THR A 349 18.95 43.48 63.75
N ASP A 350 18.83 42.22 64.18
CA ASP A 350 18.36 41.86 65.53
C ASP A 350 19.42 42.17 66.60
N ASN A 351 20.70 41.94 66.30
CA ASN A 351 21.83 42.27 67.17
C ASN A 351 23.07 42.70 66.37
N PRO A 352 23.34 44.02 66.24
CA PRO A 352 24.51 44.55 65.53
C PRO A 352 25.88 44.09 66.06
N TYR A 353 25.94 43.51 67.26
CA TYR A 353 27.16 43.00 67.88
C TYR A 353 27.26 41.47 67.89
N ALA A 354 26.31 40.74 67.28
CA ALA A 354 26.25 39.28 67.29
C ALA A 354 27.55 38.58 66.84
N PHE A 355 28.32 39.21 65.93
CA PHE A 355 29.58 38.68 65.41
C PHE A 355 30.82 39.48 65.86
N ASN A 356 30.68 40.41 66.81
CA ASN A 356 31.78 41.29 67.22
C ASN A 356 32.78 40.59 68.17
N ARG A 357 33.90 40.11 67.61
CA ARG A 357 34.90 39.33 68.36
C ARG A 357 35.80 40.20 69.26
N TYR A 358 35.35 40.46 70.49
CA TYR A 358 36.24 40.81 71.60
C TYR A 358 36.37 39.62 72.56
N GLY A 359 37.43 38.83 72.40
CA GLY A 359 37.91 37.86 73.40
C GLY A 359 37.47 36.39 73.28
N ALA A 360 36.65 36.01 72.30
CA ALA A 360 36.16 34.62 72.19
C ALA A 360 37.12 33.69 71.40
N GLU A 361 37.79 32.78 72.10
CA GLU A 361 38.53 31.64 71.51
C GLU A 361 37.55 30.69 70.81
N THR A 362 37.40 30.87 69.50
CA THR A 362 36.29 30.31 68.70
C THR A 362 36.71 29.23 67.70
N GLY A 363 37.86 28.60 67.95
CA GLY A 363 38.28 27.41 67.22
C GLY A 363 37.66 26.16 67.84
N SER A 364 36.62 25.61 67.21
CA SER A 364 36.19 24.23 67.46
C SER A 364 37.26 23.28 66.93
N ALA A 365 38.29 23.06 67.75
CA ALA A 365 39.41 22.20 67.42
C ALA A 365 38.94 20.74 67.33
N CYS A 366 38.88 20.20 66.12
CA CYS A 366 38.74 18.76 65.92
C CYS A 366 39.94 17.96 66.46
N GLU A 367 41.13 18.57 66.52
CA GLU A 367 42.37 17.91 66.94
C GLU A 367 42.65 18.14 68.44
N SER A 368 41.76 17.67 69.31
CA SER A 368 42.11 17.34 70.71
C SER A 368 42.58 15.89 70.77
N GLY A 369 43.82 15.66 70.35
CA GLY A 369 44.44 14.34 70.31
C GLY A 369 45.42 14.10 71.44
N SER A 370 44.94 13.75 72.65
CA SER A 370 45.69 12.90 73.59
C SER A 370 44.90 12.38 74.79
N ASP A 371 43.88 13.09 75.26
CA ASP A 371 43.11 12.67 76.44
C ASP A 371 41.63 12.41 76.10
N PHE A 372 41.09 11.28 76.58
CA PHE A 372 39.78 10.75 76.15
C PHE A 372 38.57 11.42 76.85
N LEU A 373 38.79 12.57 77.50
CA LEU A 373 37.85 13.24 78.40
C LEU A 373 37.70 14.75 78.17
N ASP A 374 38.34 15.33 77.16
CA ASP A 374 38.11 16.74 76.80
C ASP A 374 36.71 16.92 76.16
N ASP A 375 35.88 17.75 76.78
CA ASP A 375 34.55 18.10 76.27
C ASP A 375 34.64 18.76 74.88
N ILE A 376 33.96 18.17 73.89
CA ILE A 376 33.77 18.77 72.57
C ILE A 376 33.02 20.09 72.75
N ARG A 377 33.69 21.23 72.54
CA ARG A 377 33.06 22.55 72.59
C ARG A 377 32.24 22.80 71.31
N PRO A 378 30.90 22.87 71.38
CA PRO A 378 30.09 23.18 70.21
C PRO A 378 30.22 24.65 69.85
N PHE A 379 29.92 25.00 68.59
CA PHE A 379 29.96 26.38 68.13
C PHE A 379 28.85 27.22 68.80
N GLU A 380 29.24 28.16 69.67
CA GLU A 380 28.33 28.96 70.51
C GLU A 380 27.22 29.67 69.72
N TYR A 381 27.57 30.29 68.59
CA TYR A 381 26.62 30.98 67.71
C TYR A 381 25.86 30.04 66.77
N GLY A 382 26.23 28.76 66.72
CA GLY A 382 25.74 27.80 65.74
C GLY A 382 24.24 27.57 65.79
N GLN A 383 23.67 27.43 66.99
CA GLN A 383 22.21 27.29 67.16
C GLN A 383 21.47 28.57 66.71
N ASN A 384 22.01 29.75 67.02
CA ASN A 384 21.42 31.02 66.63
C ASN A 384 21.43 31.19 65.09
N VAL A 385 22.57 30.91 64.44
CA VAL A 385 22.71 30.98 62.98
C VAL A 385 21.80 29.96 62.29
N ASN A 386 21.74 28.72 62.77
CA ASN A 386 20.87 27.67 62.21
C ASN A 386 19.37 28.03 62.32
N GLN A 387 18.94 28.66 63.42
CA GLN A 387 17.55 29.13 63.56
C GLN A 387 17.22 30.24 62.54
N HIS A 388 18.11 31.22 62.36
CA HIS A 388 17.89 32.30 61.39
C HIS A 388 17.89 31.78 59.95
N LEU A 389 18.84 30.93 59.57
CA LEU A 389 18.87 30.26 58.25
C LEU A 389 17.55 29.56 57.90
N ARG A 390 16.87 28.95 58.88
CA ARG A 390 15.58 28.26 58.69
C ARG A 390 14.37 29.18 58.67
N ARG A 391 14.48 30.37 59.26
CA ARG A 391 13.42 31.41 59.26
C ARG A 391 13.41 32.27 58.00
N VAL A 392 14.51 32.32 57.22
CA VAL A 392 14.57 33.08 55.95
C VAL A 392 13.40 32.68 55.05
N GLN A 393 12.66 33.69 54.58
CA GLN A 393 11.62 33.57 53.56
C GLN A 393 11.96 34.55 52.43
N THR A 394 12.42 34.04 51.30
CA THR A 394 12.85 34.86 50.16
C THR A 394 12.63 34.14 48.83
N GLU A 395 12.72 34.85 47.71
CA GLU A 395 12.69 34.23 46.37
C GLU A 395 14.08 34.24 45.74
N GLY A 396 14.53 33.06 45.31
CA GLY A 396 15.78 32.85 44.58
C GLY A 396 15.58 32.39 43.13
N LEU A 397 16.66 31.93 42.51
CA LEU A 397 16.64 31.40 41.13
C LEU A 397 15.78 30.14 41.01
N THR A 398 15.73 29.33 42.06
CA THR A 398 14.91 28.12 42.13
C THR A 398 13.50 28.37 42.70
N GLY A 399 13.05 29.62 42.78
CA GLY A 399 11.73 30.01 43.28
C GLY A 399 11.68 30.32 44.78
N ASN A 400 10.55 30.04 45.44
CA ASN A 400 10.33 30.33 46.86
C ASN A 400 11.25 29.50 47.78
N LEU A 401 12.04 30.17 48.62
CA LEU A 401 12.99 29.57 49.56
C LEU A 401 12.45 29.72 50.98
N GLN A 402 11.92 28.62 51.52
CA GLN A 402 11.44 28.51 52.89
C GLN A 402 11.74 27.12 53.43
N PHE A 403 11.98 27.01 54.73
CA PHE A 403 12.38 25.74 55.37
C PHE A 403 11.44 25.31 56.50
N HIS A 404 11.47 24.03 56.82
CA HIS A 404 10.93 23.47 58.06
C HIS A 404 11.92 23.68 59.20
N GLU A 405 11.44 24.23 60.32
CA GLU A 405 12.28 24.61 61.46
C GLU A 405 12.97 23.41 62.13
N ASN A 406 12.34 22.22 62.10
CA ASN A 406 12.83 21.03 62.81
C ASN A 406 13.94 20.29 62.04
N ASN A 407 13.73 20.02 60.74
CA ASN A 407 14.56 19.10 59.94
C ASN A 407 15.31 19.75 58.75
N GLY A 408 15.17 21.07 58.58
CA GLY A 408 15.83 21.84 57.53
C GLY A 408 15.44 21.49 56.09
N THR A 409 14.31 20.80 55.84
CA THR A 409 13.83 20.57 54.46
C THR A 409 13.13 21.80 53.91
N ARG A 410 13.29 22.05 52.61
CA ARG A 410 12.56 23.08 51.89
C ARG A 410 11.07 22.74 51.76
N LYS A 411 10.20 23.75 51.85
CA LYS A 411 8.72 23.68 51.75
C LYS A 411 8.17 24.75 50.81
N TYR A 412 6.92 24.59 50.38
CA TYR A 412 6.21 25.51 49.48
C TYR A 412 6.99 25.80 48.21
N PHE A 413 7.41 24.74 47.52
CA PHE A 413 8.18 24.81 46.28
C PHE A 413 7.37 24.24 45.10
N SER A 414 7.73 24.67 43.90
CA SER A 414 7.12 24.22 42.65
C SER A 414 8.16 23.58 41.74
N VAL A 415 7.78 22.49 41.07
CA VAL A 415 8.57 21.84 40.01
C VAL A 415 7.73 21.84 38.74
N ASP A 416 8.31 22.35 37.66
CA ASP A 416 7.66 22.32 36.35
C ASP A 416 7.97 20.99 35.68
N VAL A 417 6.92 20.36 35.14
CA VAL A 417 7.05 19.15 34.31
C VAL A 417 7.09 19.62 32.86
N MET A 418 8.15 19.19 32.17
CA MET A 418 8.49 19.63 30.82
C MET A 418 8.47 18.43 29.87
N GLU A 419 7.97 18.67 28.66
CA GLU A 419 8.02 17.74 27.53
C GLU A 419 8.84 18.37 26.41
N LEU A 420 9.66 17.56 25.72
CA LEU A 420 10.38 17.99 24.54
C LEU A 420 9.52 17.75 23.29
N ARG A 421 9.13 18.82 22.60
CA ARG A 421 8.32 18.78 21.37
C ARG A 421 9.14 19.24 20.16
N ASP A 422 8.51 19.19 18.98
CA ASP A 422 9.12 19.49 17.68
C ASP A 422 10.08 20.70 17.72
N ASN A 423 11.23 20.56 17.05
CA ASN A 423 12.39 21.47 17.11
C ASN A 423 13.08 21.56 18.50
N ALA A 424 13.03 20.50 19.29
CA ALA A 424 13.50 20.41 20.68
C ALA A 424 12.96 21.55 21.57
N THR A 425 11.73 21.99 21.32
CA THR A 425 11.10 23.04 22.10
C THR A 425 10.65 22.47 23.45
N LYS A 426 11.15 23.06 24.54
CA LYS A 426 10.76 22.67 25.90
C LYS A 426 9.37 23.26 26.19
N VAL A 427 8.35 22.42 26.24
CA VAL A 427 6.97 22.83 26.55
C VAL A 427 6.64 22.41 27.98
N LYS A 428 6.18 23.37 28.79
CA LYS A 428 5.65 23.08 30.12
C LYS A 428 4.28 22.45 29.99
N ILE A 429 4.10 21.27 30.57
CA ILE A 429 2.84 20.50 30.51
C ILE A 429 2.07 20.54 31.83
N ALA A 430 2.79 20.69 32.95
CA ALA A 430 2.21 20.74 34.28
C ALA A 430 3.14 21.49 35.24
N GLN A 431 2.56 21.93 36.35
CA GLN A 431 3.29 22.37 37.52
C GLN A 431 2.89 21.50 38.71
N TRP A 432 3.88 20.93 39.38
CA TRP A 432 3.71 20.17 40.60
C TRP A 432 4.10 21.03 41.80
N THR A 433 3.32 20.99 42.89
CA THR A 433 3.72 21.62 44.17
C THR A 433 3.52 20.67 45.34
N ASP A 434 4.35 20.82 46.37
CA ASP A 434 4.35 19.97 47.57
C ASP A 434 3.04 20.03 48.37
N TYR A 435 2.28 21.11 48.25
CA TYR A 435 1.01 21.32 48.93
C TYR A 435 -0.24 21.11 48.07
N SER A 436 -0.11 20.96 46.74
CA SER A 436 -1.28 20.84 45.85
C SER A 436 -1.15 19.81 44.73
N GLY A 437 -0.07 19.02 44.72
CA GLY A 437 0.15 17.93 43.79
C GLY A 437 0.32 18.40 42.35
N PHE A 438 0.02 17.50 41.41
CA PHE A 438 0.16 17.69 39.98
C PHE A 438 -0.99 18.52 39.38
N LYS A 439 -0.69 19.73 38.90
CA LYS A 439 -1.62 20.59 38.16
C LYS A 439 -1.22 20.69 36.71
N VAL A 440 -2.06 20.19 35.80
CA VAL A 440 -1.87 20.36 34.36
C VAL A 440 -1.96 21.84 34.02
N GLU A 441 -0.99 22.37 33.27
CA GLU A 441 -1.02 23.76 32.80
C GLU A 441 -1.65 23.80 31.41
N GLU A 442 -2.83 24.41 31.30
CA GLU A 442 -3.46 24.66 30.01
C GLU A 442 -2.71 25.75 29.24
N THR A 443 -1.66 25.37 28.51
CA THR A 443 -0.80 26.27 27.74
C THR A 443 -1.60 27.29 26.90
N PRO A 444 -1.47 28.60 27.17
CA PRO A 444 -2.15 29.64 26.41
C PRO A 444 -1.33 30.03 25.19
N GLN A 445 -1.35 29.22 24.13
CA GLN A 445 -0.96 29.66 22.80
C GLN A 445 -2.06 29.37 21.77
N SER A 446 -2.39 30.42 21.01
CA SER A 446 -3.33 30.45 19.88
C SER A 446 -4.84 30.33 20.14
N HIS A 447 -5.39 30.92 21.21
CA HIS A 447 -6.80 31.39 21.20
C HIS A 447 -7.00 32.58 20.23
N ASN A 448 -6.84 32.26 18.93
CA ASN A 448 -7.34 32.90 17.72
C ASN A 448 -7.15 31.97 16.49
N GLN A 449 -6.58 30.77 16.68
CA GLN A 449 -6.63 29.65 15.72
C GLN A 449 -6.83 28.28 16.42
N TYR A 450 -7.25 28.29 17.70
CA TYR A 450 -7.42 27.12 18.57
C TYR A 450 -8.64 27.27 19.49
N ASN A 451 -9.66 28.00 19.03
CA ASN A 451 -10.96 28.10 19.68
C ASN A 451 -12.01 27.16 19.04
N ASN A 452 -11.61 26.38 18.04
CA ASN A 452 -12.40 25.27 17.50
C ASN A 452 -12.03 23.92 18.16
N ASP A 453 -10.90 23.83 18.87
CA ASP A 453 -10.26 22.54 19.16
C ASP A 453 -10.38 22.12 20.65
N LYS A 454 -11.00 22.94 21.50
CA LYS A 454 -11.23 22.64 22.94
C LYS A 454 -12.67 22.33 23.33
N GLU A 455 -13.69 22.79 22.60
CA GLU A 455 -15.05 22.21 22.69
C GLU A 455 -15.17 20.88 21.91
N VAL A 456 -14.22 20.56 21.02
CA VAL A 456 -14.20 19.33 20.22
C VAL A 456 -13.62 18.11 20.96
N ARG A 457 -12.96 18.29 22.11
CA ARG A 457 -12.41 17.16 22.89
C ARG A 457 -13.44 16.32 23.66
N ASN A 458 -14.70 16.73 23.70
CA ASN A 458 -15.84 15.88 24.08
C ASN A 458 -16.72 15.44 22.91
N SER A 459 -16.27 15.62 21.65
CA SER A 459 -16.96 15.08 20.47
C SER A 459 -16.02 14.80 19.28
N GLY A 460 -15.28 13.69 19.37
CA GLY A 460 -14.89 12.88 18.20
C GLY A 460 -14.16 13.57 17.05
N GLU A 461 -13.02 14.23 17.33
CA GLU A 461 -12.03 14.44 16.27
C GLU A 461 -11.48 13.07 15.82
N LYS A 462 -11.66 12.72 14.55
CA LYS A 462 -11.45 11.36 14.07
C LYS A 462 -9.98 11.08 13.79
N ASP A 463 -9.44 10.05 14.44
CA ASP A 463 -8.13 9.46 14.11
C ASP A 463 -8.03 9.19 12.60
N VAL A 464 -7.09 9.88 11.93
CA VAL A 464 -6.85 9.72 10.49
C VAL A 464 -5.83 8.60 10.26
N TYR A 465 -6.31 7.40 9.93
CA TYR A 465 -5.45 6.24 9.68
C TYR A 465 -4.69 6.36 8.35
N ILE A 466 -3.39 6.12 8.37
CA ILE A 466 -2.54 6.06 7.17
C ILE A 466 -2.67 4.67 6.55
N VAL A 467 -3.20 4.62 5.32
CA VAL A 467 -3.45 3.38 4.57
C VAL A 467 -2.43 3.25 3.44
N SER A 468 -1.44 2.37 3.60
CA SER A 468 -0.50 2.04 2.51
C SER A 468 -1.21 1.23 1.42
N THR A 469 -0.97 1.59 0.17
CA THR A 469 -1.61 0.97 -1.01
C THR A 469 -0.74 1.12 -2.26
N ILE A 470 -1.16 0.51 -3.36
CA ILE A 470 -0.47 0.51 -4.65
C ILE A 470 -1.47 0.76 -5.78
N LEU A 471 -1.01 1.38 -6.87
CA LEU A 471 -1.82 1.57 -8.07
C LEU A 471 -1.85 0.27 -8.87
N ASP A 472 -3.01 -0.37 -8.94
CA ASP A 472 -3.23 -1.59 -9.71
C ASP A 472 -4.69 -1.63 -10.20
N GLU A 473 -4.91 -1.58 -11.52
CA GLU A 473 -6.27 -1.62 -12.08
C GLU A 473 -6.87 -3.03 -12.07
N PRO A 474 -8.11 -3.24 -11.55
CA PRO A 474 -9.12 -2.24 -11.15
C PRO A 474 -9.20 -1.92 -9.64
N PHE A 475 -8.28 -2.45 -8.83
CA PHE A 475 -8.27 -2.30 -7.38
C PHE A 475 -8.15 -0.83 -6.95
N LEU A 476 -7.19 -0.10 -7.50
CA LEU A 476 -7.01 1.33 -7.27
C LEU A 476 -6.29 1.99 -8.45
N LYS A 477 -6.84 3.12 -8.93
CA LYS A 477 -6.21 3.95 -9.95
C LYS A 477 -6.49 5.44 -9.74
N LEU A 478 -5.73 6.27 -10.43
CA LEU A 478 -5.95 7.72 -10.44
C LEU A 478 -7.08 8.09 -11.40
N LYS A 479 -7.94 9.04 -10.99
CA LYS A 479 -8.93 9.66 -11.89
C LYS A 479 -8.24 10.44 -13.02
N SER A 480 -8.99 10.62 -14.12
CA SER A 480 -8.52 11.28 -15.34
C SER A 480 -7.97 12.69 -15.08
N PRO A 481 -6.93 13.14 -15.80
CA PRO A 481 -6.28 14.44 -15.55
C PRO A 481 -7.24 15.63 -15.49
N SER A 482 -8.27 15.65 -16.35
CA SER A 482 -9.30 16.70 -16.39
C SER A 482 -10.14 16.78 -15.11
N GLN A 483 -10.40 15.64 -14.45
CA GLN A 483 -11.15 15.56 -13.20
C GLN A 483 -10.28 15.87 -11.98
N ARG A 484 -8.97 15.60 -12.05
CA ARG A 484 -8.03 15.78 -10.95
C ARG A 484 -7.81 17.24 -10.56
N LYS A 485 -7.97 18.18 -11.48
CA LYS A 485 -7.73 19.63 -11.23
C LYS A 485 -8.59 20.24 -10.11
N SER A 486 -9.70 19.60 -9.74
CA SER A 486 -10.64 20.07 -8.71
C SER A 486 -10.72 19.16 -7.47
N LEU A 487 -9.89 18.12 -7.38
CA LEU A 487 -9.99 17.08 -6.34
C LEU A 487 -8.71 17.01 -5.51
N SER A 488 -8.87 16.90 -4.18
CA SER A 488 -7.79 16.80 -3.20
C SER A 488 -7.98 15.58 -2.29
N GLY A 489 -6.92 15.13 -1.62
CA GLY A 489 -6.96 13.98 -0.72
C GLY A 489 -7.32 12.67 -1.42
N ASN A 490 -8.13 11.82 -0.77
CA ASN A 490 -8.45 10.48 -1.28
C ASN A 490 -9.29 10.47 -2.55
N ASP A 491 -9.99 11.56 -2.87
CA ASP A 491 -10.92 11.61 -4.01
C ASP A 491 -10.22 11.70 -5.37
N ILE A 492 -8.90 11.83 -5.40
CA ILE A 492 -8.09 11.68 -6.63
C ILE A 492 -8.05 10.22 -7.11
N TYR A 493 -8.35 9.26 -6.24
CA TYR A 493 -8.37 7.84 -6.54
C TYR A 493 -9.79 7.34 -6.86
N GLU A 494 -9.88 6.30 -7.70
CA GLU A 494 -11.07 5.47 -7.88
C GLU A 494 -10.67 3.99 -8.02
N GLY A 495 -11.54 3.07 -7.62
CA GLY A 495 -11.29 1.63 -7.70
C GLY A 495 -12.06 0.84 -6.66
N PHE A 496 -12.00 -0.49 -6.76
CA PHE A 496 -12.64 -1.38 -5.79
C PHE A 496 -12.20 -1.11 -4.35
N LEU A 497 -10.91 -0.86 -4.13
CA LEU A 497 -10.34 -0.61 -2.80
C LEU A 497 -10.71 0.77 -2.25
N LYS A 498 -10.96 1.77 -3.09
CA LYS A 498 -11.48 3.08 -2.67
C LYS A 498 -12.91 2.93 -2.14
N ASP A 499 -13.79 2.29 -2.90
CA ASP A 499 -15.17 2.03 -2.47
C ASP A 499 -15.23 1.15 -1.20
N PHE A 500 -14.39 0.10 -1.14
CA PHE A 500 -14.28 -0.78 0.02
C PHE A 500 -13.82 -0.02 1.27
N ALA A 501 -12.74 0.77 1.16
CA ALA A 501 -12.25 1.59 2.26
C ALA A 501 -13.31 2.62 2.72
N ASP A 502 -13.97 3.32 1.79
CA ASP A 502 -15.02 4.29 2.12
C ASP A 502 -16.16 3.67 2.95
N ILE A 503 -16.58 2.43 2.64
CA ILE A 503 -17.62 1.73 3.41
C ILE A 503 -17.08 1.28 4.77
N VAL A 504 -15.90 0.66 4.80
CA VAL A 504 -15.27 0.13 6.03
C VAL A 504 -15.00 1.23 7.05
N PHE A 505 -14.29 2.29 6.65
CA PHE A 505 -13.95 3.39 7.57
C PHE A 505 -15.19 4.18 8.00
N LYS A 506 -16.21 4.32 7.12
CA LYS A 506 -17.51 4.90 7.48
C LYS A 506 -18.24 4.08 8.55
N ASN A 507 -18.26 2.75 8.45
CA ASN A 507 -18.84 1.87 9.46
C ASN A 507 -18.09 1.94 10.80
N LEU A 508 -16.76 2.03 10.75
CA LEU A 508 -15.90 2.14 11.93
C LEU A 508 -15.90 3.56 12.55
N GLY A 509 -16.53 4.55 11.90
CA GLY A 509 -16.64 5.94 12.39
C GLY A 509 -15.37 6.79 12.22
N VAL A 510 -14.31 6.24 11.63
CA VAL A 510 -12.95 6.83 11.57
C VAL A 510 -12.62 7.40 10.19
N THR A 511 -11.60 8.24 10.12
CA THR A 511 -11.06 8.84 8.89
C THR A 511 -9.83 8.07 8.42
N TYR A 512 -9.48 8.20 7.13
CA TYR A 512 -8.31 7.55 6.58
C TYR A 512 -7.67 8.37 5.47
N LYS A 513 -6.41 8.09 5.15
CA LYS A 513 -5.67 8.72 4.05
C LYS A 513 -4.90 7.66 3.28
N PHE A 514 -5.11 7.57 1.96
CA PHE A 514 -4.30 6.70 1.11
C PHE A 514 -2.89 7.28 0.92
N GLN A 515 -1.89 6.42 1.11
CA GLN A 515 -0.49 6.68 0.80
C GLN A 515 0.01 5.59 -0.15
N LEU A 516 0.65 6.01 -1.25
CA LEU A 516 1.25 5.06 -2.19
C LEU A 516 2.58 4.54 -1.64
N VAL A 517 2.79 3.23 -1.74
CA VAL A 517 4.04 2.56 -1.36
C VAL A 517 5.23 3.15 -2.12
N ARG A 518 6.32 3.47 -1.41
CA ARG A 518 7.43 4.25 -1.96
C ARG A 518 8.22 3.55 -3.08
N ASP A 519 8.37 2.23 -2.99
CA ASP A 519 9.18 1.43 -3.92
C ASP A 519 8.37 0.72 -5.01
N GLY A 520 7.04 0.92 -5.03
CA GLY A 520 6.12 0.30 -5.98
C GLY A 520 5.94 -1.21 -5.82
N LYS A 521 6.28 -1.82 -4.66
CA LYS A 521 6.25 -3.28 -4.47
C LYS A 521 5.27 -3.73 -3.39
N TYR A 522 4.73 -4.94 -3.55
CA TYR A 522 3.88 -5.58 -2.54
C TYR A 522 4.64 -5.96 -1.27
N GLY A 523 5.88 -6.43 -1.42
CA GLY A 523 6.75 -6.81 -0.32
C GLY A 523 7.22 -8.26 -0.42
N ALA A 524 8.54 -8.41 -0.48
CA ALA A 524 9.28 -9.67 -0.53
C ALA A 524 10.54 -9.57 0.35
N LYS A 525 11.05 -10.71 0.78
CA LYS A 525 12.26 -10.81 1.61
C LYS A 525 13.51 -10.52 0.77
N MET A 526 14.33 -9.55 1.18
CA MET A 526 15.57 -9.21 0.47
C MET A 526 16.70 -10.20 0.81
N PRO A 527 17.47 -10.70 -0.18
CA PRO A 527 18.48 -11.74 0.02
C PRO A 527 19.87 -11.22 0.46
N SER A 528 19.97 -10.10 1.20
CA SER A 528 21.25 -9.47 1.51
C SER A 528 21.32 -8.73 2.86
N GLY A 529 22.14 -9.26 3.78
CA GLY A 529 22.69 -8.55 4.94
C GLY A 529 21.86 -8.59 6.24
N PHE A 530 22.41 -9.22 7.29
CA PHE A 530 22.04 -9.14 8.72
C PHE A 530 20.60 -8.65 9.04
N GLY A 531 19.62 -9.54 8.87
CA GLY A 531 18.23 -9.34 9.27
C GLY A 531 17.23 -9.73 8.18
N GLU A 532 16.02 -10.12 8.56
CA GLU A 532 14.93 -10.40 7.62
C GLU A 532 14.31 -9.09 7.11
N ASN A 533 15.04 -8.39 6.23
CA ASN A 533 14.60 -7.08 5.75
C ASN A 533 13.56 -7.23 4.63
N TRP A 534 12.36 -6.68 4.86
CA TRP A 534 11.24 -6.69 3.93
C TRP A 534 11.09 -5.34 3.22
N ASN A 535 10.84 -5.37 1.91
CA ASN A 535 10.50 -4.19 1.12
C ASN A 535 8.99 -4.04 0.92
N GLY A 536 8.57 -3.10 0.07
CA GLY A 536 7.16 -2.90 -0.26
C GLY A 536 6.25 -2.52 0.89
N ILE A 537 4.95 -2.70 0.66
CA ILE A 537 3.87 -2.48 1.64
C ILE A 537 4.14 -3.25 2.95
N VAL A 538 4.55 -4.52 2.86
CA VAL A 538 4.91 -5.34 4.04
C VAL A 538 6.02 -4.68 4.86
N GLY A 539 7.05 -4.14 4.20
CA GLY A 539 8.12 -3.40 4.86
C GLY A 539 7.65 -2.09 5.51
N GLU A 540 6.76 -1.34 4.87
CA GLU A 540 6.18 -0.11 5.44
C GLU A 540 5.36 -0.40 6.71
N LEU A 541 4.60 -1.49 6.75
CA LEU A 541 3.88 -1.93 7.96
C LEU A 541 4.83 -2.36 9.10
N ILE A 542 5.88 -3.14 8.79
CA ILE A 542 6.88 -3.57 9.78
C ILE A 542 7.61 -2.36 10.38
N ARG A 543 7.92 -1.35 9.56
CA ARG A 543 8.56 -0.09 10.00
C ARG A 543 7.58 0.92 10.63
N LYS A 544 6.28 0.59 10.70
CA LYS A 544 5.20 1.49 11.17
C LYS A 544 5.19 2.84 10.44
N GLU A 545 5.43 2.82 9.12
CA GLU A 545 5.26 3.97 8.22
C GLU A 545 3.79 4.17 7.82
N ALA A 546 2.97 3.12 7.91
CA ALA A 546 1.53 3.14 7.73
C ALA A 546 0.85 2.29 8.82
N ASP A 547 -0.40 2.61 9.16
CA ASP A 547 -1.14 1.98 10.26
C ASP A 547 -1.84 0.68 9.82
N LEU A 548 -2.18 0.59 8.53
CA LEU A 548 -2.66 -0.61 7.86
C LEU A 548 -2.40 -0.52 6.35
N SER A 549 -2.61 -1.63 5.63
CA SER A 549 -2.58 -1.66 4.17
C SER A 549 -3.87 -2.21 3.59
N ILE A 550 -4.48 -1.44 2.68
CA ILE A 550 -5.59 -1.89 1.84
C ILE A 550 -5.07 -1.91 0.40
N ALA A 551 -4.69 -3.10 -0.04
CA ALA A 551 -4.08 -3.41 -1.33
C ALA A 551 -4.52 -4.83 -1.76
N PRO A 552 -4.35 -5.26 -3.02
CA PRO A 552 -4.49 -6.67 -3.40
C PRO A 552 -3.28 -7.48 -2.89
N LEU A 553 -3.08 -7.51 -1.57
CA LEU A 553 -1.95 -8.11 -0.90
C LEU A 553 -2.29 -9.57 -0.54
N THR A 554 -1.66 -10.52 -1.23
CA THR A 554 -1.80 -11.96 -0.94
C THR A 554 -1.36 -12.28 0.48
N ILE A 555 -2.23 -12.94 1.24
CA ILE A 555 -1.92 -13.61 2.50
C ILE A 555 -1.00 -14.79 2.18
N THR A 556 0.23 -14.78 2.72
CA THR A 556 1.19 -15.90 2.60
C THR A 556 1.81 -16.17 3.95
N ALA A 557 2.23 -17.42 4.20
CA ALA A 557 2.80 -17.85 5.48
C ALA A 557 4.03 -17.01 5.90
N ASP A 558 4.87 -16.59 4.96
CA ASP A 558 6.03 -15.75 5.27
C ASP A 558 5.65 -14.30 5.64
N ARG A 559 4.54 -13.78 5.09
CA ARG A 559 4.03 -12.44 5.46
C ARG A 559 3.27 -12.47 6.78
N GLU A 560 2.47 -13.51 7.03
CA GLU A 560 1.70 -13.69 8.27
C GLU A 560 2.60 -13.86 9.51
N ARG A 561 3.87 -14.24 9.34
CA ARG A 561 4.89 -14.25 10.40
C ARG A 561 5.35 -12.86 10.85
N VAL A 562 5.16 -11.81 10.03
CA VAL A 562 5.71 -10.47 10.26
C VAL A 562 4.66 -9.35 10.30
N ILE A 563 3.49 -9.59 9.73
CA ILE A 563 2.31 -8.71 9.78
C ILE A 563 1.05 -9.54 10.00
N GLU A 564 0.05 -8.96 10.68
CA GLU A 564 -1.26 -9.58 10.84
C GLU A 564 -2.12 -9.37 9.61
N PHE A 565 -2.96 -10.36 9.29
CA PHE A 565 -3.99 -10.23 8.25
C PHE A 565 -5.40 -10.40 8.84
N THR A 566 -6.35 -9.67 8.28
CA THR A 566 -7.77 -9.96 8.48
C THR A 566 -8.16 -11.27 7.78
N LYS A 567 -9.38 -11.78 8.06
CA LYS A 567 -10.02 -12.70 7.11
C LYS A 567 -10.05 -12.05 5.71
N PRO A 568 -9.89 -12.85 4.65
CA PRO A 568 -9.77 -12.31 3.31
C PRO A 568 -11.04 -11.57 2.92
N PHE A 569 -10.92 -10.41 2.28
CA PHE A 569 -12.05 -9.67 1.72
C PHE A 569 -12.39 -10.14 0.30
N LEU A 570 -11.39 -10.60 -0.47
CA LEU A 570 -11.56 -11.15 -1.80
C LEU A 570 -10.79 -12.48 -1.93
N THR A 571 -11.44 -13.50 -2.47
CA THR A 571 -10.83 -14.77 -2.86
C THR A 571 -10.62 -14.76 -4.37
N GLN A 572 -9.49 -15.34 -4.80
CA GLN A 572 -8.91 -15.26 -6.13
C GLN A 572 -8.29 -16.60 -6.49
N GLY A 573 -7.85 -16.76 -7.73
CA GLY A 573 -7.12 -17.95 -8.15
C GLY A 573 -5.94 -17.62 -9.06
N ILE A 574 -4.88 -18.43 -8.99
CA ILE A 574 -3.78 -18.38 -9.96
C ILE A 574 -4.30 -18.94 -11.28
N SER A 575 -4.21 -18.20 -12.37
CA SER A 575 -4.90 -18.56 -13.61
C SER A 575 -4.10 -18.18 -14.85
N ILE A 576 -4.57 -18.66 -16.01
CA ILE A 576 -3.80 -18.68 -17.25
C ILE A 576 -4.40 -17.66 -18.24
N MET A 577 -3.63 -16.61 -18.57
CA MET A 577 -3.99 -15.65 -19.62
C MET A 577 -3.39 -16.07 -20.96
N ALA A 578 -4.26 -16.35 -21.93
CA ALA A 578 -3.87 -16.64 -23.30
C ALA A 578 -4.40 -15.59 -24.28
N TYR A 579 -3.80 -15.53 -25.47
CA TYR A 579 -4.33 -14.77 -26.59
C TYR A 579 -5.62 -15.41 -27.11
N LYS A 580 -6.68 -14.63 -27.28
CA LYS A 580 -7.96 -15.09 -27.85
C LYS A 580 -7.75 -15.43 -29.33
N PRO A 581 -7.87 -16.70 -29.75
CA PRO A 581 -7.67 -17.06 -31.15
C PRO A 581 -8.71 -16.34 -32.01
N LYS A 582 -8.25 -15.76 -33.14
CA LYS A 582 -9.17 -15.23 -34.15
C LYS A 582 -10.01 -16.38 -34.71
N LYS A 583 -11.27 -16.12 -35.08
CA LYS A 583 -12.08 -17.07 -35.88
C LYS A 583 -11.24 -17.43 -37.11
N HIS A 584 -10.87 -18.69 -37.29
CA HIS A 584 -10.21 -19.11 -38.53
C HIS A 584 -11.23 -18.96 -39.67
N LEU A 585 -10.86 -18.19 -40.69
CA LEU A 585 -11.60 -18.15 -41.94
C LEU A 585 -11.69 -19.59 -42.49
N PRO A 586 -12.87 -20.06 -42.90
CA PRO A 586 -13.02 -21.39 -43.46
C PRO A 586 -12.12 -21.52 -44.70
N GLY A 587 -11.41 -22.65 -44.83
CA GLY A 587 -10.59 -22.92 -46.00
C GLY A 587 -11.44 -23.07 -47.27
N MET A 588 -10.82 -22.91 -48.45
CA MET A 588 -11.52 -22.93 -49.74
C MET A 588 -12.35 -24.20 -50.01
N PHE A 589 -12.04 -25.31 -49.33
CA PHE A 589 -12.78 -26.58 -49.40
C PHE A 589 -13.70 -26.85 -48.19
N SER A 590 -14.05 -25.83 -47.40
CA SER A 590 -14.87 -26.00 -46.19
C SER A 590 -16.28 -26.53 -46.44
N PHE A 591 -16.74 -26.57 -47.70
CA PHE A 591 -17.97 -27.26 -48.08
C PHE A 591 -17.87 -28.79 -48.01
N MET A 592 -16.67 -29.38 -47.97
CA MET A 592 -16.50 -30.83 -47.80
C MET A 592 -16.59 -31.30 -46.34
N ASN A 593 -16.29 -30.40 -45.38
CA ASN A 593 -16.28 -30.64 -43.94
C ASN A 593 -17.60 -31.17 -43.28
N PRO A 594 -18.83 -30.98 -43.82
CA PRO A 594 -20.07 -31.51 -43.23
C PRO A 594 -20.18 -33.04 -43.20
N LEU A 595 -19.36 -33.73 -44.01
CA LEU A 595 -19.25 -35.18 -44.04
C LEU A 595 -17.77 -35.56 -43.86
N SER A 596 -17.50 -36.64 -43.12
CA SER A 596 -16.13 -37.14 -42.98
C SER A 596 -15.59 -37.65 -44.31
N GLU A 597 -14.26 -37.56 -44.51
CA GLU A 597 -13.54 -38.12 -45.65
C GLU A 597 -13.91 -39.60 -45.92
N TRP A 598 -14.09 -40.39 -44.85
CA TRP A 598 -14.55 -41.78 -44.92
C TRP A 598 -15.97 -41.93 -45.49
N VAL A 599 -16.85 -40.95 -45.25
CA VAL A 599 -18.21 -40.94 -45.81
C VAL A 599 -18.16 -40.59 -47.30
N TRP A 600 -17.30 -39.66 -47.71
CA TRP A 600 -17.09 -39.37 -49.13
C TRP A 600 -16.55 -40.59 -49.90
N LEU A 601 -15.59 -41.31 -49.32
CA LEU A 601 -15.08 -42.57 -49.89
C LEU A 601 -16.16 -43.66 -49.93
N SER A 602 -17.02 -43.77 -48.91
CA SER A 602 -18.11 -44.76 -48.91
C SER A 602 -19.21 -44.43 -49.92
N VAL A 603 -19.52 -43.14 -50.14
CA VAL A 603 -20.44 -42.70 -51.21
C VAL A 603 -19.88 -43.04 -52.59
N LEU A 604 -18.58 -42.82 -52.84
CA LEU A 604 -17.93 -43.20 -54.09
C LEU A 604 -17.96 -44.73 -54.31
N GLY A 605 -17.65 -45.50 -53.27
CA GLY A 605 -17.73 -46.97 -53.30
C GLY A 605 -19.16 -47.48 -53.56
N ALA A 606 -20.15 -46.90 -52.88
CA ALA A 606 -21.56 -47.22 -53.07
C ALA A 606 -22.06 -46.86 -54.48
N TYR A 607 -21.63 -45.73 -55.04
CA TYR A 607 -21.93 -45.34 -56.42
C TYR A 607 -21.40 -46.36 -57.45
N VAL A 608 -20.16 -46.83 -57.29
CA VAL A 608 -19.58 -47.87 -58.16
C VAL A 608 -20.33 -49.20 -57.97
N ALA A 609 -20.60 -49.60 -56.73
CA ALA A 609 -21.33 -50.83 -56.42
C ALA A 609 -22.76 -50.82 -56.98
N VAL A 610 -23.49 -49.71 -56.86
CA VAL A 610 -24.84 -49.56 -57.41
C VAL A 610 -24.84 -49.52 -58.93
N SER A 611 -23.83 -48.91 -59.55
CA SER A 611 -23.63 -48.99 -61.01
C SER A 611 -23.38 -50.42 -61.48
N ALA A 612 -22.60 -51.21 -60.72
CA ALA A 612 -22.40 -52.64 -60.98
C ALA A 612 -23.67 -53.46 -60.76
N VAL A 613 -24.47 -53.16 -59.73
CA VAL A 613 -25.79 -53.78 -59.51
C VAL A 613 -26.77 -53.45 -60.63
N PHE A 614 -26.82 -52.22 -61.12
CA PHE A 614 -27.64 -51.86 -62.27
C PHE A 614 -27.19 -52.54 -63.57
N TYR A 615 -25.87 -52.63 -63.80
CA TYR A 615 -25.31 -53.40 -64.91
C TYR A 615 -25.66 -54.90 -64.80
N LEU A 616 -25.59 -55.47 -63.60
CA LEU A 616 -25.95 -56.86 -63.33
C LEU A 616 -27.46 -57.09 -63.52
N ILE A 617 -28.32 -56.22 -62.99
CA ILE A 617 -29.78 -56.29 -63.19
C ILE A 617 -30.13 -56.17 -64.68
N TYR A 618 -29.46 -55.30 -65.43
CA TYR A 618 -29.63 -55.19 -66.88
C TYR A 618 -29.20 -56.48 -67.59
N ARG A 619 -28.04 -57.05 -67.23
CA ARG A 619 -27.54 -58.31 -67.80
C ARG A 619 -28.45 -59.50 -67.48
N LEU A 620 -28.92 -59.62 -66.24
CA LEU A 620 -29.80 -60.72 -65.82
C LEU A 620 -31.22 -60.55 -66.41
N THR A 621 -31.77 -59.33 -66.43
CA THR A 621 -33.06 -59.05 -67.07
C THR A 621 -33.01 -59.28 -68.58
N SER A 622 -31.88 -59.00 -69.25
CA SER A 622 -31.74 -59.28 -70.69
C SER A 622 -31.60 -60.76 -71.03
N LEU A 623 -31.15 -61.59 -70.08
CA LEU A 623 -31.14 -63.05 -70.18
C LEU A 623 -32.52 -63.68 -69.93
N GLN A 624 -33.44 -62.98 -69.25
CA GLN A 624 -34.68 -63.55 -68.73
C GLN A 624 -35.94 -63.10 -69.49
N GLN A 625 -35.89 -63.13 -70.82
CA GLN A 625 -37.09 -63.14 -71.67
C GLN A 625 -37.42 -64.57 -72.14
N PRO A 626 -38.26 -65.33 -71.41
CA PRO A 626 -38.97 -66.47 -71.98
C PRO A 626 -40.15 -65.99 -72.84
N HIS A 627 -40.40 -66.73 -73.93
CA HIS A 627 -41.70 -66.72 -74.62
C HIS A 627 -42.80 -67.15 -73.64
N ASN A 628 -43.98 -66.53 -73.69
CA ASN A 628 -45.27 -67.26 -73.64
C ASN A 628 -46.46 -66.34 -73.92
N ASN A 629 -47.55 -66.96 -74.40
CA ASN A 629 -48.70 -66.33 -75.04
C ASN A 629 -49.87 -66.08 -74.05
N HIS A 630 -50.95 -65.44 -74.55
CA HIS A 630 -52.38 -65.58 -74.18
C HIS A 630 -52.75 -66.34 -72.87
N THR A 631 -53.65 -65.87 -71.99
CA THR A 631 -54.93 -65.14 -72.19
C THR A 631 -55.48 -64.60 -70.84
N GLN A 632 -56.30 -63.53 -70.85
CA GLN A 632 -57.69 -63.43 -70.30
C GLN A 632 -58.05 -64.20 -68.99
N SER A 633 -58.73 -63.67 -67.95
CA SER A 633 -59.57 -62.46 -67.75
C SER A 633 -59.82 -62.13 -66.25
N ASP A 634 -60.17 -60.87 -65.98
CA ASP A 634 -60.98 -60.26 -64.89
C ASP A 634 -61.29 -60.99 -63.56
N HIS A 635 -61.10 -60.28 -62.43
CA HIS A 635 -62.18 -59.94 -61.48
C HIS A 635 -61.80 -58.81 -60.49
N GLN A 636 -62.79 -58.04 -60.03
CA GLN A 636 -62.67 -56.83 -59.20
C GLN A 636 -62.54 -57.10 -57.69
N PHE A 637 -62.08 -56.10 -56.93
CA PHE A 637 -62.69 -55.77 -55.63
C PHE A 637 -62.76 -54.25 -55.40
N ILE A 638 -63.90 -53.82 -54.85
CA ILE A 638 -64.26 -52.44 -54.45
C ILE A 638 -64.59 -52.48 -52.95
N PRO A 639 -64.37 -51.43 -52.15
CA PRO A 639 -65.11 -51.20 -50.92
C PRO A 639 -66.36 -50.32 -51.17
N HIS A 640 -67.53 -50.75 -50.69
CA HIS A 640 -68.80 -50.00 -50.72
C HIS A 640 -68.65 -48.60 -50.09
N GLN A 641 -69.39 -47.54 -50.46
CA GLN A 641 -70.83 -47.36 -50.77
C GLN A 641 -71.06 -46.24 -51.85
N ASN A 642 -72.23 -45.98 -52.47
CA ASN A 642 -73.57 -46.60 -52.37
C ASN A 642 -74.48 -46.46 -53.63
N GLN A 643 -75.42 -47.40 -53.75
CA GLN A 643 -76.85 -47.28 -54.13
C GLN A 643 -77.37 -46.71 -55.50
N GLN A 644 -77.93 -47.64 -56.32
CA GLN A 644 -79.05 -47.54 -57.31
C GLN A 644 -78.83 -46.75 -58.65
N ARG A 645 -79.38 -47.12 -59.83
CA ARG A 645 -80.30 -48.21 -60.30
C ARG A 645 -80.23 -48.36 -61.85
N ILE A 646 -80.39 -49.58 -62.42
CA ILE A 646 -81.14 -49.99 -63.67
C ILE A 646 -80.97 -49.14 -64.98
N ASN A 647 -80.82 -49.61 -66.23
CA ASN A 647 -80.65 -50.87 -67.03
C ASN A 647 -80.13 -50.41 -68.44
N GLY A 648 -79.68 -51.19 -69.42
CA GLY A 648 -79.45 -52.63 -69.61
C GLY A 648 -79.10 -52.93 -71.09
N GLU A 649 -78.55 -54.12 -71.39
CA GLU A 649 -78.51 -54.87 -72.69
C GLU A 649 -78.11 -54.18 -74.03
N LEU A 650 -77.54 -54.86 -75.04
CA LEU A 650 -76.74 -56.09 -75.15
C LEU A 650 -76.10 -56.09 -76.57
N HIS A 651 -74.88 -56.62 -76.72
CA HIS A 651 -74.16 -56.69 -78.00
C HIS A 651 -74.84 -57.55 -79.08
N ALA A 652 -74.66 -57.18 -80.36
CA ALA A 652 -74.40 -58.16 -81.43
C ALA A 652 -73.71 -57.54 -82.67
N LYS A 653 -72.65 -58.22 -83.15
CA LYS A 653 -72.14 -58.24 -84.54
C LYS A 653 -71.49 -56.94 -85.08
N PHE A 654 -70.18 -56.83 -85.37
CA PHE A 654 -69.24 -57.74 -86.10
C PHE A 654 -69.85 -58.28 -87.41
N ALA A 655 -69.27 -58.12 -88.60
CA ALA A 655 -68.00 -57.52 -88.99
C ALA A 655 -67.98 -57.31 -90.52
N GLN A 656 -67.24 -56.32 -91.03
CA GLN A 656 -66.57 -56.34 -92.35
C GLN A 656 -65.86 -55.00 -92.62
N HIS A 657 -64.54 -54.96 -92.44
CA HIS A 657 -63.55 -54.46 -93.42
C HIS A 657 -62.14 -54.41 -92.82
N GLN A 658 -61.57 -55.60 -92.61
CA GLN A 658 -60.12 -55.78 -92.63
C GLN A 658 -59.66 -55.87 -94.09
N GLN A 659 -58.76 -54.98 -94.54
CA GLN A 659 -57.74 -55.26 -95.58
C GLN A 659 -56.77 -54.08 -95.88
N ALA A 660 -56.46 -53.24 -94.88
CA ALA A 660 -55.54 -52.10 -95.05
C ALA A 660 -54.47 -51.96 -93.94
N GLN A 661 -54.13 -53.04 -93.22
CA GLN A 661 -53.26 -53.00 -92.03
C GLN A 661 -51.97 -53.85 -92.06
N ASP A 662 -51.73 -54.65 -93.10
CA ASP A 662 -50.57 -55.58 -93.10
C ASP A 662 -49.21 -54.93 -93.44
N HIS A 663 -49.18 -53.75 -94.07
CA HIS A 663 -47.90 -53.07 -94.38
C HIS A 663 -47.31 -52.25 -93.22
N THR A 664 -48.10 -51.88 -92.21
CA THR A 664 -47.61 -51.12 -91.03
C THR A 664 -47.00 -52.04 -89.96
N HIS A 665 -47.45 -53.29 -89.85
CA HIS A 665 -46.93 -54.25 -88.88
C HIS A 665 -45.48 -54.69 -89.15
N THR A 666 -45.11 -54.91 -90.42
CA THR A 666 -43.77 -55.38 -90.79
C THR A 666 -42.69 -54.29 -90.64
N GLN A 667 -43.05 -53.02 -90.92
CA GLN A 667 -42.17 -51.86 -90.68
C GLN A 667 -41.94 -51.64 -89.17
N MET A 668 -42.97 -51.77 -88.32
CA MET A 668 -42.76 -51.71 -86.86
C MET A 668 -41.93 -52.88 -86.32
N TYR A 669 -42.09 -54.10 -86.84
CA TYR A 669 -41.33 -55.26 -86.37
C TYR A 669 -39.81 -55.11 -86.62
N LEU A 670 -39.40 -54.57 -87.77
CA LEU A 670 -37.98 -54.34 -88.06
C LEU A 670 -37.38 -53.17 -87.25
N ILE A 671 -38.16 -52.13 -86.97
CA ILE A 671 -37.75 -51.05 -86.05
C ILE A 671 -37.59 -51.57 -84.61
N GLN A 672 -38.51 -52.41 -84.13
CA GLN A 672 -38.37 -53.08 -82.82
C GLN A 672 -37.20 -54.06 -82.78
N LYS A 673 -36.91 -54.78 -83.87
CA LYS A 673 -35.79 -55.74 -83.91
C LYS A 673 -34.42 -55.07 -83.97
N LYS A 674 -34.33 -53.85 -84.52
CA LYS A 674 -33.12 -53.00 -84.46
C LYS A 674 -32.87 -52.40 -83.06
N GLN A 675 -33.83 -52.53 -82.14
CA GLN A 675 -33.73 -52.02 -80.76
C GLN A 675 -33.31 -53.10 -79.72
N LYS A 676 -32.86 -54.28 -80.18
CA LYS A 676 -32.37 -55.37 -79.30
C LYS A 676 -30.89 -55.66 -79.59
N SER A 677 -30.03 -55.35 -78.60
CA SER A 677 -28.57 -55.62 -78.56
C SER A 677 -27.61 -54.65 -79.25
N GLU A 678 -27.76 -53.34 -79.05
CA GLU A 678 -26.57 -52.57 -78.67
C GLU A 678 -26.25 -52.89 -77.20
N ARG A 679 -25.04 -53.36 -76.92
CA ARG A 679 -24.57 -53.51 -75.53
C ARG A 679 -24.37 -52.11 -74.97
N LEU A 680 -25.26 -51.65 -74.07
CA LEU A 680 -25.03 -50.37 -73.40
C LEU A 680 -23.64 -50.41 -72.71
N PRO A 681 -22.74 -49.46 -73.01
CA PRO A 681 -21.44 -49.42 -72.35
C PRO A 681 -21.60 -49.18 -70.85
N VAL A 682 -20.61 -49.63 -70.06
CA VAL A 682 -20.64 -49.52 -68.58
C VAL A 682 -20.80 -48.06 -68.12
N SER A 683 -20.30 -47.11 -68.92
CA SER A 683 -20.51 -45.66 -68.75
C SER A 683 -21.98 -45.25 -68.64
N ASN A 684 -22.91 -45.90 -69.34
CA ASN A 684 -24.34 -45.58 -69.26
C ASN A 684 -24.95 -45.98 -67.91
N PHE A 685 -24.41 -47.01 -67.24
CA PHE A 685 -24.87 -47.44 -65.91
C PHE A 685 -24.29 -46.57 -64.80
N LEU A 686 -23.04 -46.10 -64.99
CA LEU A 686 -22.45 -45.04 -64.16
C LEU A 686 -23.27 -43.74 -64.28
N TRP A 687 -23.56 -43.30 -65.51
CA TRP A 687 -24.41 -42.13 -65.76
C TRP A 687 -25.82 -42.27 -65.18
N MET A 688 -26.43 -43.46 -65.27
CA MET A 688 -27.75 -43.73 -64.68
C MET A 688 -27.73 -43.65 -63.14
N ALA A 689 -26.70 -44.20 -62.49
CA ALA A 689 -26.54 -44.07 -61.03
C ALA A 689 -26.31 -42.62 -60.61
N PHE A 690 -25.59 -41.82 -61.41
CA PHE A 690 -25.35 -40.40 -61.20
C PHE A 690 -26.61 -39.55 -61.44
N ALA A 691 -27.42 -39.87 -62.45
CA ALA A 691 -28.69 -39.22 -62.74
C ALA A 691 -29.68 -39.39 -61.57
N ILE A 692 -29.79 -40.60 -61.01
CA ILE A 692 -30.63 -40.86 -59.83
C ILE A 692 -30.10 -40.10 -58.59
N LEU A 693 -28.78 -40.08 -58.39
CA LEU A 693 -28.14 -39.33 -57.30
C LEU A 693 -28.41 -37.81 -57.37
N THR A 694 -28.55 -37.27 -58.59
CA THR A 694 -28.84 -35.85 -58.86
C THR A 694 -30.34 -35.55 -59.02
N ASN A 695 -31.23 -36.46 -58.58
CA ASN A 695 -32.70 -36.35 -58.70
C ASN A 695 -33.23 -36.21 -60.15
N ASN A 696 -32.42 -36.57 -61.15
CA ASN A 696 -32.75 -36.39 -62.55
C ASN A 696 -33.57 -37.60 -63.07
N ARG A 697 -34.83 -37.36 -63.49
CA ARG A 697 -35.83 -38.42 -63.77
C ARG A 697 -35.68 -39.11 -65.15
N THR A 698 -34.53 -38.97 -65.81
CA THR A 698 -34.34 -39.36 -67.22
C THR A 698 -34.30 -40.88 -67.46
N PHE A 699 -34.06 -41.70 -66.44
CA PHE A 699 -33.98 -43.15 -66.56
C PHE A 699 -34.90 -43.87 -65.57
N VAL A 700 -35.95 -44.52 -66.09
CA VAL A 700 -36.85 -45.39 -65.32
C VAL A 700 -36.62 -46.83 -65.75
N SER A 701 -36.13 -47.68 -64.85
CA SER A 701 -35.98 -49.11 -65.13
C SER A 701 -37.35 -49.78 -65.29
N ARG A 702 -37.52 -50.59 -66.33
CA ARG A 702 -38.78 -51.31 -66.60
C ARG A 702 -38.94 -52.57 -65.73
N SER A 703 -37.85 -53.14 -65.23
CA SER A 703 -37.83 -54.34 -64.38
C SER A 703 -38.21 -54.05 -62.93
N ILE A 704 -38.96 -54.94 -62.26
CA ILE A 704 -39.29 -54.80 -60.82
C ILE A 704 -38.01 -54.67 -59.97
N ALA A 705 -37.01 -55.51 -60.21
CA ALA A 705 -35.74 -55.46 -59.48
C ALA A 705 -34.99 -54.14 -59.71
N GLY A 706 -35.03 -53.62 -60.94
CA GLY A 706 -34.42 -52.33 -61.28
C GLY A 706 -35.17 -51.13 -60.68
N LYS A 707 -36.51 -51.20 -60.59
CA LYS A 707 -37.31 -50.20 -59.86
C LYS A 707 -36.95 -50.18 -58.39
N PHE A 708 -36.90 -51.34 -57.73
CA PHE A 708 -36.52 -51.46 -56.33
C PHE A 708 -35.09 -50.92 -56.06
N ALA A 709 -34.11 -51.30 -56.88
CA ALA A 709 -32.75 -50.76 -56.79
C ALA A 709 -32.73 -49.22 -56.97
N SER A 710 -33.53 -48.68 -57.90
CA SER A 710 -33.64 -47.23 -58.11
C SER A 710 -34.32 -46.49 -56.96
N THR A 711 -35.36 -47.05 -56.32
CA THR A 711 -36.03 -46.40 -55.19
C THR A 711 -35.18 -46.43 -53.92
N VAL A 712 -34.42 -47.51 -53.69
CA VAL A 712 -33.45 -47.59 -52.58
C VAL A 712 -32.31 -46.60 -52.79
N TRP A 713 -31.71 -46.53 -53.99
CA TRP A 713 -30.64 -45.57 -54.28
C TRP A 713 -31.12 -44.12 -54.25
N TRP A 714 -32.34 -43.85 -54.71
CA TRP A 714 -32.96 -42.54 -54.63
C TRP A 714 -33.23 -42.10 -53.18
N MET A 715 -33.74 -43.02 -52.33
CA MET A 715 -33.94 -42.71 -50.91
C MET A 715 -32.60 -42.47 -50.18
N PHE A 716 -31.56 -43.23 -50.52
CA PHE A 716 -30.20 -42.97 -50.03
C PHE A 716 -29.71 -41.57 -50.45
N ALA A 717 -29.90 -41.17 -51.72
CA ALA A 717 -29.54 -39.84 -52.21
C ALA A 717 -30.29 -38.73 -51.46
N LEU A 718 -31.59 -38.90 -51.21
CA LEU A 718 -32.41 -37.96 -50.43
C LEU A 718 -31.86 -37.80 -49.00
N ILE A 719 -31.62 -38.91 -48.29
CA ILE A 719 -31.05 -38.90 -46.93
C ILE A 719 -29.67 -38.22 -46.94
N LEU A 720 -28.81 -38.54 -47.90
CA LEU A 720 -27.47 -37.96 -48.01
C LEU A 720 -27.51 -36.44 -48.18
N VAL A 721 -28.38 -35.93 -49.05
CA VAL A 721 -28.57 -34.47 -49.26
C VAL A 721 -29.15 -33.80 -48.02
N SER A 722 -30.14 -34.41 -47.34
CA SER A 722 -30.71 -33.87 -46.10
C SER A 722 -29.72 -33.84 -44.94
N VAL A 723 -28.88 -34.87 -44.79
CA VAL A 723 -27.83 -34.93 -43.75
C VAL A 723 -26.72 -33.93 -44.06
N TYR A 724 -26.30 -33.81 -45.32
CA TYR A 724 -25.30 -32.82 -45.74
C TYR A 724 -25.77 -31.39 -45.47
N THR A 725 -26.99 -31.02 -45.85
CA THR A 725 -27.53 -29.67 -45.60
C THR A 725 -27.73 -29.39 -44.11
N GLY A 726 -28.25 -30.36 -43.35
CA GLY A 726 -28.38 -30.25 -41.89
C GLY A 726 -27.04 -30.04 -41.19
N ASN A 727 -26.02 -30.83 -41.52
CA ASN A 727 -24.67 -30.70 -40.94
C ASN A 727 -23.98 -29.41 -41.37
N TYR A 728 -24.14 -28.96 -42.61
CA TYR A 728 -23.56 -27.71 -43.10
C TYR A 728 -24.12 -26.50 -42.33
N ILE A 729 -25.44 -26.46 -42.14
CA ILE A 729 -26.12 -25.44 -41.31
C ILE A 729 -25.63 -25.53 -39.86
N ALA A 730 -25.60 -26.73 -39.26
CA ALA A 730 -25.17 -26.91 -37.87
C ALA A 730 -23.70 -26.50 -37.63
N ILE A 731 -22.79 -26.76 -38.58
CA ILE A 731 -21.39 -26.33 -38.50
C ILE A 731 -21.29 -24.80 -38.61
N ARG A 732 -22.08 -24.15 -39.47
CA ARG A 732 -22.08 -22.69 -39.62
C ARG A 732 -22.64 -21.99 -38.37
N LEU A 733 -23.66 -22.56 -37.73
CA LEU A 733 -24.18 -22.09 -36.43
C LEU A 733 -23.19 -22.32 -35.27
N ARG A 734 -22.28 -23.29 -35.39
CA ARG A 734 -21.33 -23.65 -34.32
C ARG A 734 -20.11 -22.73 -34.27
N ASN A 735 -20.32 -21.53 -33.73
CA ASN A 735 -19.27 -20.59 -33.34
C ASN A 735 -18.34 -21.16 -32.24
N LYS A 736 -17.38 -22.02 -32.59
CA LYS A 736 -16.31 -22.49 -31.70
C LYS A 736 -14.93 -22.18 -32.25
N ALA A 737 -14.40 -21.02 -31.87
CA ALA A 737 -12.95 -20.84 -31.76
C ALA A 737 -12.47 -21.68 -30.57
N ALA A 738 -11.95 -22.88 -30.84
CA ALA A 738 -11.44 -23.76 -29.80
C ALA A 738 -10.05 -23.28 -29.35
N ASN A 739 -9.90 -22.94 -28.07
CA ASN A 739 -8.58 -22.67 -27.52
C ASN A 739 -7.76 -23.96 -27.51
N PRO A 740 -6.49 -23.92 -27.96
CA PRO A 740 -5.65 -25.11 -27.95
C PRO A 740 -5.27 -25.55 -26.54
N ILE A 741 -5.22 -24.62 -25.58
CA ILE A 741 -4.87 -24.86 -24.17
C ILE A 741 -6.17 -25.03 -23.37
N LYS A 742 -6.22 -25.99 -22.44
CA LYS A 742 -7.35 -26.21 -21.50
C LYS A 742 -6.91 -26.29 -20.04
N SER A 743 -5.67 -26.69 -19.77
CA SER A 743 -5.11 -26.96 -18.45
C SER A 743 -3.63 -26.61 -18.37
N ALA A 744 -3.05 -26.56 -17.16
CA ALA A 744 -1.61 -26.40 -16.98
C ALA A 744 -0.79 -27.59 -17.54
N TRP A 745 -1.34 -28.81 -17.52
CA TRP A 745 -0.70 -29.99 -18.12
C TRP A 745 -0.44 -29.82 -19.62
N ASP A 746 -1.37 -29.19 -20.35
CA ASP A 746 -1.20 -28.88 -21.79
C ASP A 746 -0.02 -27.92 -22.07
N LEU A 747 0.46 -27.18 -21.06
CA LEU A 747 1.63 -26.29 -21.18
C LEU A 747 2.95 -27.05 -20.95
N VAL A 748 2.95 -28.11 -20.14
CA VAL A 748 4.14 -28.91 -19.86
C VAL A 748 4.42 -29.89 -21.02
N ASP A 749 3.37 -30.51 -21.56
CA ASP A 749 3.48 -31.49 -22.65
C ASP A 749 3.88 -30.86 -24.01
N ARG A 750 3.56 -29.58 -24.23
CA ARG A 750 3.74 -28.92 -25.53
C ARG A 750 4.99 -28.05 -25.61
N ALA A 751 6.02 -28.58 -26.28
CA ALA A 751 7.32 -27.94 -26.52
C ALA A 751 7.32 -26.65 -27.39
N GLY A 752 6.18 -25.95 -27.58
CA GLY A 752 6.03 -24.80 -28.47
C GLY A 752 5.48 -23.51 -27.85
N ILE A 753 5.06 -23.53 -26.57
CA ILE A 753 4.41 -22.39 -25.90
C ILE A 753 5.30 -21.94 -24.73
N GLN A 754 5.74 -20.69 -24.75
CA GLN A 754 6.46 -20.09 -23.62
C GLN A 754 5.47 -19.63 -22.54
N TYR A 755 5.81 -19.79 -21.27
CA TYR A 755 5.02 -19.27 -20.16
C TYR A 755 5.90 -18.69 -19.05
N GLY A 756 5.34 -17.75 -18.30
CA GLY A 756 6.01 -17.07 -17.18
C GLY A 756 5.03 -16.34 -16.27
N THR A 757 5.57 -15.84 -15.16
CA THR A 757 4.86 -15.13 -14.08
C THR A 757 5.52 -13.77 -13.81
N LEU A 758 4.98 -13.00 -12.86
CA LEU A 758 5.63 -11.78 -12.36
C LEU A 758 6.91 -12.14 -11.57
N GLN A 759 8.05 -11.53 -11.88
CA GLN A 759 9.37 -11.93 -11.35
C GLN A 759 9.53 -11.85 -9.82
N SER A 760 8.69 -11.07 -9.12
CA SER A 760 8.74 -10.89 -7.66
C SER A 760 7.35 -10.81 -7.01
N GLY A 761 6.46 -11.77 -7.33
CA GLY A 761 5.10 -11.84 -6.78
C GLY A 761 4.80 -13.18 -6.10
N SER A 762 3.70 -13.24 -5.35
CA SER A 762 3.24 -14.47 -4.67
C SER A 762 3.02 -15.65 -5.62
N THR A 763 2.61 -15.37 -6.86
CA THR A 763 2.46 -16.39 -7.90
C THR A 763 3.80 -17.01 -8.31
N TYR A 764 4.93 -16.28 -8.26
CA TYR A 764 6.26 -16.85 -8.51
C TYR A 764 6.72 -17.74 -7.34
N ASP A 765 6.53 -17.27 -6.10
CA ASP A 765 6.87 -18.04 -4.89
C ASP A 765 6.00 -19.31 -4.76
N PHE A 766 4.75 -19.27 -5.23
CA PHE A 766 3.88 -20.46 -5.33
C PHE A 766 4.51 -21.56 -6.19
N PHE A 767 4.94 -21.25 -7.42
CA PHE A 767 5.58 -22.26 -8.28
C PHE A 767 6.94 -22.71 -7.74
N LYS A 768 7.70 -21.82 -7.11
CA LYS A 768 9.00 -22.10 -6.49
C LYS A 768 8.90 -23.08 -5.31
N ASN A 769 7.88 -22.92 -4.48
CA ASN A 769 7.69 -23.68 -3.23
C ASN A 769 6.69 -24.85 -3.39
N SER A 770 6.18 -25.11 -4.60
CA SER A 770 5.17 -26.16 -4.81
C SER A 770 5.76 -27.57 -4.81
N GLU A 771 5.12 -28.48 -4.08
CA GLU A 771 5.44 -29.91 -4.07
C GLU A 771 4.86 -30.67 -5.28
N ASN A 772 3.93 -30.06 -6.03
CA ASN A 772 3.30 -30.70 -7.19
C ASN A 772 4.29 -30.82 -8.36
N GLU A 773 4.44 -32.03 -8.90
CA GLU A 773 5.40 -32.33 -9.98
C GLU A 773 5.22 -31.46 -11.23
N VAL A 774 3.96 -31.15 -11.60
CA VAL A 774 3.64 -30.24 -12.72
C VAL A 774 4.20 -28.87 -12.46
N TYR A 775 3.90 -28.31 -11.29
CA TYR A 775 4.24 -26.94 -10.93
C TYR A 775 5.75 -26.79 -10.73
N ARG A 776 6.43 -27.82 -10.21
CA ARG A 776 7.90 -27.90 -10.17
C ARG A 776 8.51 -27.96 -11.57
N SER A 777 7.95 -28.73 -12.50
CA SER A 777 8.39 -28.78 -13.90
C SER A 777 8.17 -27.43 -14.62
N MET A 778 7.02 -26.80 -14.40
CA MET A 778 6.72 -25.46 -14.88
C MET A 778 7.71 -24.43 -14.31
N PHE A 779 8.02 -24.50 -13.02
CA PHE A 779 9.00 -23.60 -12.40
C PHE A 779 10.41 -23.78 -12.98
N ALA A 780 10.86 -25.02 -13.20
CA ALA A 780 12.12 -25.31 -13.87
C ALA A 780 12.15 -24.73 -15.30
N HIS A 781 11.03 -24.78 -16.02
CA HIS A 781 10.90 -24.14 -17.34
C HIS A 781 10.92 -22.61 -17.28
N MET A 782 10.30 -21.99 -16.27
CA MET A 782 10.29 -20.54 -16.04
C MET A 782 11.66 -19.99 -15.63
N SER A 783 12.42 -20.74 -14.81
CA SER A 783 13.73 -20.38 -14.26
C SER A 783 14.92 -20.66 -15.21
N GLY A 784 14.65 -21.08 -16.44
CA GLY A 784 15.69 -21.36 -17.45
C GLY A 784 16.40 -20.11 -17.99
N PRO A 785 17.48 -20.29 -18.78
CA PRO A 785 18.40 -19.23 -19.23
C PRO A 785 17.81 -18.20 -20.22
N HIS A 786 16.52 -18.30 -20.53
CA HIS A 786 15.79 -17.26 -21.26
C HIS A 786 14.73 -16.72 -20.30
N GLN A 787 14.88 -15.45 -19.89
CA GLN A 787 14.04 -14.78 -18.90
C GLN A 787 12.60 -14.68 -19.39
N LYS A 788 11.75 -15.65 -19.03
CA LYS A 788 10.34 -15.75 -19.42
C LYS A 788 9.40 -15.00 -18.47
N ASN A 789 9.87 -14.72 -17.25
CA ASN A 789 9.15 -13.97 -16.23
C ASN A 789 9.25 -12.47 -16.49
N MET A 790 8.19 -11.75 -16.13
CA MET A 790 7.99 -10.34 -16.51
C MET A 790 8.17 -9.42 -15.30
N PRO A 791 8.70 -8.19 -15.48
CA PRO A 791 8.93 -7.27 -14.37
C PRO A 791 7.65 -6.54 -13.90
N SER A 792 6.69 -6.30 -14.79
CA SER A 792 5.34 -5.78 -14.45
C SER A 792 4.22 -6.58 -15.09
N TYR A 793 2.98 -6.41 -14.59
CA TYR A 793 1.79 -7.02 -15.18
C TYR A 793 1.53 -6.53 -16.61
N GLU A 794 1.75 -5.24 -16.87
CA GLU A 794 1.54 -4.60 -18.18
C GLU A 794 2.43 -5.24 -19.26
N ASP A 795 3.69 -5.52 -18.93
CA ASP A 795 4.65 -6.17 -19.83
C ASP A 795 4.23 -7.60 -20.16
N GLY A 796 3.76 -8.36 -19.17
CA GLY A 796 3.25 -9.71 -19.38
C GLY A 796 1.97 -9.74 -20.22
N ILE A 797 1.03 -8.83 -19.96
CA ILE A 797 -0.19 -8.66 -20.77
C ILE A 797 0.18 -8.28 -22.21
N ASN A 798 1.12 -7.36 -22.39
CA ASN A 798 1.58 -6.94 -23.72
C ASN A 798 2.33 -8.06 -24.44
N ALA A 799 3.13 -8.88 -23.74
CA ALA A 799 3.79 -10.05 -24.30
C ALA A 799 2.80 -11.09 -24.84
N VAL A 800 1.71 -11.38 -24.12
CA VAL A 800 0.62 -12.26 -24.61
C VAL A 800 -0.02 -11.69 -25.87
N ARG A 801 -0.29 -10.38 -25.89
CA ARG A 801 -0.91 -9.68 -27.03
C ARG A 801 -0.01 -9.65 -28.27
N GLN A 802 1.29 -9.44 -28.11
CA GLN A 802 2.27 -9.38 -29.20
C GLN A 802 2.62 -10.76 -29.76
N LYS A 803 2.86 -11.75 -28.89
CA LYS A 803 3.29 -13.10 -29.29
C LYS A 803 2.13 -13.99 -29.80
N LYS A 804 0.89 -13.50 -29.81
CA LYS A 804 -0.31 -14.10 -30.47
C LYS A 804 -0.43 -15.63 -30.26
N GLY A 805 -0.42 -16.05 -29.01
CA GLY A 805 -0.60 -17.46 -28.62
C GLY A 805 0.69 -18.29 -28.49
N LYS A 806 1.86 -17.75 -28.84
CA LYS A 806 3.17 -18.37 -28.54
C LYS A 806 3.67 -18.10 -27.11
N TYR A 807 3.01 -17.20 -26.39
CA TYR A 807 3.28 -16.92 -24.98
C TYR A 807 2.00 -16.81 -24.18
N VAL A 808 2.09 -17.25 -22.93
CA VAL A 808 1.03 -17.34 -21.94
C VAL A 808 1.53 -16.72 -20.65
N PHE A 809 0.71 -15.87 -20.02
CA PHE A 809 1.07 -15.21 -18.76
C PHE A 809 0.22 -15.79 -17.64
N ILE A 810 0.87 -16.17 -16.53
CA ILE A 810 0.19 -16.77 -15.37
C ILE A 810 0.16 -15.73 -14.25
N LEU A 811 -1.05 -15.38 -13.82
CA LEU A 811 -1.36 -14.31 -12.87
C LEU A 811 -2.74 -14.52 -12.24
N GLU A 812 -3.14 -13.61 -11.37
CA GLU A 812 -4.34 -13.67 -10.55
C GLU A 812 -5.62 -13.44 -11.38
N SER A 813 -6.64 -14.28 -11.16
CA SER A 813 -7.80 -14.40 -12.05
C SER A 813 -8.59 -13.12 -12.26
N ALA A 814 -8.79 -12.28 -11.23
CA ALA A 814 -9.43 -10.97 -11.37
C ALA A 814 -8.69 -10.05 -12.35
N LYS A 815 -7.36 -10.07 -12.39
CA LYS A 815 -6.59 -9.25 -13.33
C LYS A 815 -6.80 -9.75 -14.75
N ILE A 816 -6.88 -11.06 -14.96
CA ILE A 816 -7.18 -11.68 -16.26
C ILE A 816 -8.59 -11.33 -16.73
N GLU A 817 -9.59 -11.49 -15.86
CA GLU A 817 -10.99 -11.24 -16.17
C GLU A 817 -11.24 -9.76 -16.46
N TYR A 818 -10.66 -8.85 -15.66
CA TYR A 818 -10.69 -7.42 -15.93
C TYR A 818 -10.07 -7.08 -17.29
N VAL A 819 -8.85 -7.53 -17.57
CA VAL A 819 -8.11 -7.22 -18.81
C VAL A 819 -8.79 -7.83 -20.04
N SER A 820 -9.39 -9.01 -19.93
CA SER A 820 -10.11 -9.69 -21.02
C SER A 820 -11.44 -9.02 -21.36
N ASN A 821 -12.05 -8.33 -20.38
CA ASN A 821 -13.27 -7.53 -20.54
C ASN A 821 -13.00 -6.09 -21.05
N ARG A 822 -11.74 -5.72 -21.28
CA ARG A 822 -11.29 -4.41 -21.81
C ARG A 822 -10.79 -4.50 -23.25
N ARG A 823 -10.98 -3.41 -24.01
CA ARG A 823 -10.41 -3.29 -25.37
C ARG A 823 -8.89 -3.49 -25.33
N PRO A 824 -8.28 -4.21 -26.29
CA PRO A 824 -8.86 -4.70 -27.55
C PRO A 824 -9.44 -6.13 -27.51
N CYS A 825 -9.91 -6.63 -26.36
CA CYS A 825 -10.71 -7.87 -26.26
C CYS A 825 -10.02 -9.16 -26.80
N ASN A 826 -8.69 -9.15 -26.83
CA ASN A 826 -7.84 -10.14 -27.49
C ASN A 826 -7.13 -11.10 -26.51
N THR A 827 -7.49 -11.06 -25.24
CA THR A 827 -7.02 -11.97 -24.18
C THR A 827 -8.20 -12.70 -23.55
N ILE A 828 -7.94 -13.86 -22.95
CA ILE A 828 -8.93 -14.72 -22.30
C ILE A 828 -8.30 -15.48 -21.12
N LYS A 829 -9.12 -15.75 -20.10
CA LYS A 829 -8.85 -16.75 -19.06
C LYS A 829 -9.00 -18.15 -19.65
N VAL A 830 -8.09 -19.07 -19.30
CA VAL A 830 -8.08 -20.45 -19.81
C VAL A 830 -7.97 -21.44 -18.66
N GLY A 831 -8.85 -22.45 -18.68
CA GLY A 831 -8.86 -23.53 -17.70
C GLY A 831 -9.49 -23.14 -16.36
N TYR A 832 -9.27 -24.01 -15.37
CA TYR A 832 -9.57 -23.74 -13.97
C TYR A 832 -8.39 -23.06 -13.30
N ASP A 833 -8.65 -22.41 -12.16
CA ASP A 833 -7.60 -21.77 -11.38
C ASP A 833 -6.73 -22.85 -10.69
N LEU A 834 -5.41 -22.67 -10.79
CA LEU A 834 -4.37 -23.66 -10.44
C LEU A 834 -4.12 -23.79 -8.93
N GLY A 835 -4.60 -22.81 -8.16
CA GLY A 835 -4.53 -22.69 -6.72
C GLY A 835 -5.24 -21.43 -6.27
N GLU A 836 -5.70 -21.39 -5.03
CA GLU A 836 -6.46 -20.27 -4.47
C GLU A 836 -5.53 -19.20 -3.86
N ILE A 837 -5.87 -17.93 -4.07
CA ILE A 837 -5.21 -16.75 -3.51
C ILE A 837 -6.22 -15.97 -2.68
N HIS A 838 -5.75 -15.46 -1.55
CA HIS A 838 -6.57 -14.75 -0.58
C HIS A 838 -6.01 -13.35 -0.36
N TYR A 839 -6.82 -12.31 -0.59
CA TYR A 839 -6.44 -10.93 -0.28
C TYR A 839 -7.04 -10.51 1.06
N GLY A 840 -6.18 -10.11 1.99
CA GLY A 840 -6.55 -9.60 3.31
C GLY A 840 -6.08 -8.16 3.51
N VAL A 841 -6.69 -7.46 4.45
CA VAL A 841 -6.13 -6.19 4.96
C VAL A 841 -4.95 -6.55 5.84
N GLY A 842 -3.78 -5.98 5.55
CA GLY A 842 -2.56 -6.15 6.35
C GLY A 842 -2.47 -5.11 7.45
N LEU A 843 -2.09 -5.52 8.66
CA LEU A 843 -1.87 -4.64 9.81
C LEU A 843 -0.53 -4.95 10.49
N PRO A 844 0.12 -3.98 11.16
CA PRO A 844 1.25 -4.26 12.04
C PRO A 844 0.84 -5.23 13.16
N GLY A 845 1.74 -6.14 13.55
CA GLY A 845 1.46 -7.10 14.62
C GLY A 845 1.08 -6.44 15.95
N GLY A 846 0.06 -6.97 16.61
CA GLY A 846 -0.54 -6.42 17.83
C GLY A 846 -1.48 -5.23 17.62
N SER A 847 -2.00 -5.00 16.41
CA SER A 847 -2.86 -3.85 16.13
C SER A 847 -4.25 -3.98 16.80
N PRO A 848 -4.72 -2.96 17.56
CA PRO A 848 -6.06 -2.97 18.16
C PRO A 848 -7.19 -2.87 17.12
N LEU A 849 -6.85 -2.54 15.85
CA LEU A 849 -7.80 -2.47 14.75
C LEU A 849 -8.09 -3.85 14.13
N THR A 850 -7.20 -4.85 14.29
CA THR A 850 -7.32 -6.16 13.63
C THR A 850 -8.68 -6.82 13.89
N SER A 851 -9.13 -6.88 15.16
CA SER A 851 -10.42 -7.49 15.52
C SER A 851 -11.63 -6.73 14.97
N LYS A 852 -11.64 -5.39 15.08
CA LYS A 852 -12.71 -4.53 14.58
C LYS A 852 -12.84 -4.62 13.05
N MET A 853 -11.73 -4.49 12.35
CA MET A 853 -11.65 -4.61 10.89
C MET A 853 -12.14 -5.97 10.41
N ASN A 854 -11.74 -7.04 11.11
CA ASN A 854 -12.14 -8.40 10.77
C ASN A 854 -13.66 -8.60 10.88
N MET A 855 -14.30 -8.05 11.92
CA MET A 855 -15.76 -8.11 12.08
C MET A 855 -16.49 -7.31 10.99
N GLU A 856 -16.00 -6.14 10.58
CA GLU A 856 -16.62 -5.38 9.49
C GLU A 856 -16.49 -6.08 8.14
N ILE A 857 -15.34 -6.69 7.82
CA ILE A 857 -15.17 -7.47 6.58
C ILE A 857 -16.15 -8.66 6.54
N LEU A 858 -16.37 -9.35 7.66
CA LEU A 858 -17.37 -10.42 7.75
C LEU A 858 -18.79 -9.89 7.51
N LYS A 859 -19.19 -8.78 8.14
CA LYS A 859 -20.50 -8.14 7.87
C LYS A 859 -20.67 -7.75 6.41
N LEU A 860 -19.64 -7.21 5.75
CA LEU A 860 -19.70 -6.82 4.34
C LEU A 860 -19.76 -8.03 3.38
N ARG A 861 -19.24 -9.19 3.80
CA ARG A 861 -19.43 -10.47 3.11
C ARG A 861 -20.85 -10.99 3.27
N GLU A 862 -21.35 -11.10 4.51
CA GLU A 862 -22.68 -11.64 4.83
C GLU A 862 -23.82 -10.81 4.22
N SER A 863 -23.71 -9.48 4.26
CA SER A 863 -24.65 -8.56 3.60
C SER A 863 -24.57 -8.54 2.07
N GLY A 864 -23.60 -9.25 1.48
CA GLY A 864 -23.39 -9.32 0.03
C GLY A 864 -22.87 -8.01 -0.59
N VAL A 865 -22.43 -7.04 0.21
CA VAL A 865 -21.91 -5.75 -0.28
C VAL A 865 -20.61 -5.94 -1.06
N LEU A 866 -19.71 -6.82 -0.61
CA LEU A 866 -18.46 -7.13 -1.33
C LEU A 866 -18.73 -7.66 -2.75
N ARG A 867 -19.71 -8.55 -2.90
CA ARG A 867 -20.13 -9.07 -4.22
C ARG A 867 -20.67 -7.96 -5.13
N LYS A 868 -21.46 -7.02 -4.60
CA LYS A 868 -21.93 -5.84 -5.37
C LYS A 868 -20.78 -4.93 -5.82
N LEU A 869 -19.74 -4.77 -5.00
CA LEU A 869 -18.53 -4.02 -5.39
C LEU A 869 -17.73 -4.73 -6.48
N GLU A 870 -17.59 -6.06 -6.38
CA GLU A 870 -16.95 -6.89 -7.40
C GLU A 870 -17.71 -6.79 -8.74
N GLU A 871 -19.03 -6.98 -8.73
CA GLU A 871 -19.90 -6.76 -9.89
C GLU A 871 -19.74 -5.34 -10.48
N LYS A 872 -19.65 -4.30 -9.64
CA LYS A 872 -19.45 -2.90 -10.08
C LYS A 872 -18.13 -2.68 -10.84
N TRP A 873 -17.02 -3.27 -10.38
CA TRP A 873 -15.69 -2.99 -10.93
C TRP A 873 -15.25 -3.95 -12.04
N TRP A 874 -15.74 -5.20 -12.04
CA TRP A 874 -15.43 -6.20 -13.07
C TRP A 874 -16.54 -6.40 -14.11
N MET A 875 -17.82 -6.36 -13.71
CA MET A 875 -18.96 -6.76 -14.57
C MET A 875 -19.77 -5.59 -15.15
N ASN A 876 -19.80 -4.42 -14.51
CA ASN A 876 -20.61 -3.28 -15.00
C ASN A 876 -19.89 -2.37 -16.01
N LYS A 877 -18.57 -2.56 -16.24
CA LYS A 877 -17.76 -1.75 -17.17
C LYS A 877 -17.13 -2.60 -18.29
N ILE A 878 -17.90 -3.49 -18.92
CA ILE A 878 -17.38 -4.43 -19.92
C ILE A 878 -17.41 -3.80 -21.33
N ASP A 879 -16.35 -3.06 -21.66
CA ASP A 879 -16.15 -2.47 -22.99
C ASP A 879 -16.21 -3.53 -24.10
N CYS A 880 -15.82 -4.78 -23.78
CA CYS A 880 -15.85 -5.91 -24.69
C CYS A 880 -17.22 -6.55 -24.91
N GLN A 881 -18.22 -6.33 -24.05
CA GLN A 881 -19.56 -6.91 -24.25
C GLN A 881 -20.40 -6.01 -25.15
N ILE A 882 -20.21 -4.70 -25.03
CA ILE A 882 -20.70 -3.73 -26.01
C ILE A 882 -19.97 -3.94 -27.34
N ALA A 883 -18.65 -4.19 -27.32
CA ALA A 883 -17.93 -4.60 -28.53
C ALA A 883 -18.42 -5.95 -29.07
N THR A 884 -18.76 -6.96 -28.27
CA THR A 884 -19.37 -8.20 -28.80
C THR A 884 -20.83 -8.03 -29.20
N LYS A 885 -21.56 -7.01 -28.74
CA LYS A 885 -22.90 -6.68 -29.24
C LYS A 885 -22.83 -5.90 -30.55
N LEU A 886 -21.88 -4.97 -30.72
CA LEU A 886 -21.58 -4.39 -32.02
C LEU A 886 -20.99 -5.44 -32.97
N ASP A 887 -19.99 -6.23 -32.56
CA ASP A 887 -19.49 -7.37 -33.34
C ASP A 887 -20.59 -8.44 -33.55
N GLN A 888 -21.67 -8.50 -32.77
CA GLN A 888 -22.83 -9.38 -33.04
C GLN A 888 -23.84 -8.74 -34.00
N LEU A 889 -23.95 -7.42 -34.04
CA LEU A 889 -24.69 -6.68 -35.07
C LEU A 889 -23.92 -6.73 -36.40
N ASP A 890 -22.60 -6.58 -36.37
CA ASP A 890 -21.70 -6.75 -37.50
C ASP A 890 -21.49 -8.24 -37.86
N SER A 891 -21.55 -9.19 -36.90
CA SER A 891 -21.61 -10.63 -37.22
C SER A 891 -22.98 -11.10 -37.68
N ALA A 892 -24.06 -10.35 -37.40
CA ALA A 892 -25.34 -10.54 -38.07
C ALA A 892 -25.26 -10.04 -39.52
N ASN A 893 -24.45 -9.01 -39.79
CA ASN A 893 -24.04 -8.67 -41.15
C ASN A 893 -23.04 -9.73 -41.74
N GLU A 894 -22.24 -10.45 -40.94
CA GLU A 894 -21.47 -11.66 -41.37
C GLU A 894 -22.34 -12.92 -41.64
N GLU A 895 -23.68 -12.82 -41.59
CA GLU A 895 -24.55 -13.85 -42.20
C GLU A 895 -24.50 -13.82 -43.73
N GLU A 896 -23.91 -12.78 -44.35
CA GLU A 896 -23.62 -12.77 -45.77
C GLU A 896 -22.65 -13.90 -46.18
N LEU A 897 -23.08 -14.67 -47.19
CA LEU A 897 -22.34 -15.81 -47.74
C LEU A 897 -21.15 -15.31 -48.57
N SER A 898 -20.05 -14.97 -47.90
CA SER A 898 -18.82 -14.48 -48.55
C SER A 898 -18.35 -15.39 -49.69
N LEU A 899 -18.00 -14.78 -50.83
CA LEU A 899 -17.52 -15.45 -52.04
C LEU A 899 -16.34 -16.41 -51.77
N GLY A 900 -15.49 -16.11 -50.78
CA GLY A 900 -14.39 -16.98 -50.37
C GLY A 900 -14.82 -18.38 -49.90
N ASN A 901 -16.04 -18.50 -49.35
CA ASN A 901 -16.61 -19.78 -48.90
C ASN A 901 -17.07 -20.65 -50.07
N LEU A 902 -17.47 -20.02 -51.19
CA LEU A 902 -17.93 -20.66 -52.42
C LEU A 902 -16.82 -20.85 -53.46
N ALA A 903 -15.67 -20.19 -53.30
CA ALA A 903 -14.57 -20.17 -54.27
C ALA A 903 -14.13 -21.57 -54.72
N GLY A 904 -14.06 -22.55 -53.80
CA GLY A 904 -13.73 -23.94 -54.15
C GLY A 904 -14.72 -24.60 -55.12
N ILE A 905 -16.02 -24.25 -55.05
CA ILE A 905 -17.03 -24.75 -55.98
C ILE A 905 -16.84 -24.12 -57.37
N PHE A 906 -16.53 -22.82 -57.42
CA PHE A 906 -16.20 -22.15 -58.68
C PHE A 906 -14.92 -22.71 -59.32
N TYR A 907 -13.87 -23.01 -58.56
CA TYR A 907 -12.67 -23.65 -59.09
C TYR A 907 -12.95 -25.04 -59.65
N ILE A 908 -13.76 -25.86 -58.96
CA ILE A 908 -14.20 -27.17 -59.48
C ILE A 908 -14.99 -26.99 -60.77
N LEU A 909 -15.96 -26.07 -60.81
CA LEU A 909 -16.76 -25.80 -62.01
C LEU A 909 -15.90 -25.36 -63.21
N ILE A 910 -14.98 -24.42 -63.01
CA ILE A 910 -14.06 -23.94 -64.06
C ILE A 910 -13.16 -25.09 -64.53
N SER A 911 -12.59 -25.89 -63.63
CA SER A 911 -11.78 -27.06 -64.00
C SER A 911 -12.59 -28.08 -64.80
N GLY A 912 -13.85 -28.33 -64.43
CA GLY A 912 -14.77 -29.21 -65.15
C GLY A 912 -15.10 -28.70 -66.55
N MET A 913 -15.34 -27.39 -66.72
CA MET A 913 -15.52 -26.77 -68.04
C MET A 913 -14.27 -26.89 -68.89
N VAL A 914 -13.08 -26.61 -68.34
CA VAL A 914 -11.81 -26.74 -69.07
C VAL A 914 -11.57 -28.19 -69.49
N ILE A 915 -11.80 -29.16 -68.60
CA ILE A 915 -11.69 -30.59 -68.92
C ILE A 915 -12.70 -30.98 -70.01
N ALA A 916 -13.96 -30.53 -69.92
CA ALA A 916 -14.97 -30.82 -70.94
C ALA A 916 -14.62 -30.20 -72.31
N ILE A 917 -14.08 -28.98 -72.33
CA ILE A 917 -13.58 -28.32 -73.55
C ILE A 917 -12.38 -29.10 -74.12
N VAL A 918 -11.44 -29.53 -73.28
CA VAL A 918 -10.28 -30.34 -73.69
C VAL A 918 -10.72 -31.70 -74.24
N VAL A 919 -11.65 -32.39 -73.57
CA VAL A 919 -12.23 -33.66 -74.07
C VAL A 919 -12.98 -33.45 -75.38
N CYS A 920 -13.77 -32.37 -75.51
CA CYS A 920 -14.43 -32.01 -76.76
C CYS A 920 -13.39 -31.74 -77.88
N PHE A 921 -12.30 -31.03 -77.61
CA PHE A 921 -11.20 -30.87 -78.56
C PHE A 921 -10.55 -32.20 -78.93
N PHE A 922 -10.32 -33.12 -77.97
CA PHE A 922 -9.81 -34.46 -78.26
C PHE A 922 -10.80 -35.31 -79.07
N GLU A 923 -12.11 -35.27 -78.79
CA GLU A 923 -13.14 -35.94 -79.59
C GLU A 923 -13.25 -35.35 -81.00
N LEU A 924 -13.14 -34.02 -81.14
CA LEU A 924 -13.08 -33.35 -82.44
C LEU A 924 -11.79 -33.70 -83.19
N PHE A 925 -10.66 -33.88 -82.50
CA PHE A 925 -9.39 -34.28 -83.13
C PHE A 925 -9.40 -35.75 -83.56
N CYS A 926 -9.88 -36.65 -82.69
CA CYS A 926 -10.05 -38.08 -82.99
C CYS A 926 -11.11 -38.30 -84.09
N SER A 927 -12.24 -37.60 -84.04
CA SER A 927 -13.27 -37.69 -85.09
C SER A 927 -12.87 -36.96 -86.37
N SER A 928 -12.03 -35.93 -86.32
CA SER A 928 -11.37 -35.35 -87.51
C SER A 928 -10.40 -36.32 -88.15
N SER A 929 -9.59 -37.03 -87.35
CA SER A 929 -8.70 -38.10 -87.83
C SER A 929 -9.47 -39.27 -88.45
N SER A 930 -10.58 -39.69 -87.82
CA SER A 930 -11.47 -40.74 -88.33
C SER A 930 -12.31 -40.29 -89.54
N LYS A 931 -12.66 -39.00 -89.63
CA LYS A 931 -13.28 -38.41 -90.84
C LYS A 931 -12.28 -38.27 -91.98
N LYS A 932 -10.99 -38.05 -91.73
CA LYS A 932 -9.95 -38.03 -92.79
C LYS A 932 -9.81 -39.39 -93.49
N SER A 933 -9.87 -40.51 -92.75
CA SER A 933 -9.95 -41.84 -93.38
C SER A 933 -11.24 -42.03 -94.17
N ASN A 934 -12.40 -41.66 -93.61
CA ASN A 934 -13.69 -41.89 -94.26
C ASN A 934 -13.96 -40.93 -95.46
N LEU A 935 -13.37 -39.73 -95.47
CA LEU A 935 -13.41 -38.82 -96.64
C LEU A 935 -12.48 -39.27 -97.76
N GLN A 936 -11.39 -39.98 -97.47
CA GLN A 936 -10.60 -40.65 -98.51
C GLN A 936 -11.40 -41.79 -99.17
N GLU A 937 -12.16 -42.57 -98.39
CA GLU A 937 -13.00 -43.66 -98.90
C GLU A 937 -14.26 -43.15 -99.64
N ALA A 938 -14.86 -42.04 -99.20
CA ALA A 938 -15.92 -41.36 -99.94
C ALA A 938 -15.40 -40.71 -101.24
N SER A 939 -14.16 -40.20 -101.25
CA SER A 939 -13.51 -39.62 -102.43
C SER A 939 -13.15 -40.66 -103.49
N SER A 940 -12.79 -41.89 -103.09
CA SER A 940 -12.61 -43.01 -104.04
C SER A 940 -13.94 -43.46 -104.64
N ASN A 941 -15.00 -43.55 -103.85
CA ASN A 941 -16.31 -44.01 -104.33
C ASN A 941 -17.02 -42.98 -105.24
N LEU A 942 -16.79 -41.68 -105.02
CA LEU A 942 -17.34 -40.63 -105.91
C LEU A 942 -16.65 -40.56 -107.29
N LYS A 943 -15.44 -41.10 -107.45
CA LYS A 943 -14.76 -41.23 -108.75
C LYS A 943 -15.26 -42.40 -109.61
N VAL A 944 -16.03 -43.32 -109.03
CA VAL A 944 -16.59 -44.49 -109.73
C VAL A 944 -18.03 -44.24 -110.22
N ALA A 945 -18.74 -43.26 -109.64
CA ALA A 945 -20.14 -42.98 -109.94
C ALA A 945 -20.37 -41.88 -111.01
N SER A 946 -19.32 -41.33 -111.62
CA SER A 946 -19.42 -40.21 -112.58
C SER A 946 -19.49 -40.62 -114.06
N SER A 947 -19.81 -41.89 -114.36
CA SER A 947 -19.82 -42.44 -115.73
C SER A 947 -21.20 -42.92 -116.22
N THR A 948 -22.28 -42.21 -115.85
CA THR A 948 -23.60 -42.36 -116.49
C THR A 948 -24.40 -41.05 -116.44
N LEU A 949 -24.39 -40.33 -117.57
CA LEU A 949 -25.33 -39.26 -117.94
C LEU A 949 -26.53 -39.91 -118.68
N PRO A 950 -27.73 -39.28 -118.80
CA PRO A 950 -27.87 -37.88 -119.19
C PRO A 950 -28.94 -37.00 -118.54
N LYS A 951 -28.70 -35.69 -118.74
CA LYS A 951 -29.55 -34.51 -118.61
C LYS A 951 -31.02 -34.73 -119.00
N GLN A 952 -31.97 -34.08 -118.28
CA GLN A 952 -32.86 -33.07 -118.87
C GLN A 952 -33.76 -32.32 -117.86
N VAL A 953 -34.32 -31.19 -118.33
CA VAL A 953 -35.56 -30.50 -117.89
C VAL A 953 -35.52 -29.56 -116.65
N VAL A 954 -35.62 -28.25 -116.99
CA VAL A 954 -36.53 -27.20 -116.43
C VAL A 954 -36.41 -26.86 -114.93
N LEU A 955 -36.09 -25.65 -114.48
CA LEU A 955 -36.53 -24.28 -114.85
C LEU A 955 -37.98 -23.95 -114.46
N GLN A 956 -38.24 -23.91 -113.15
CA GLN A 956 -39.19 -22.98 -112.54
C GLN A 956 -38.72 -22.75 -111.07
N HIS A 957 -38.73 -21.54 -110.49
CA HIS A 957 -39.90 -20.73 -110.14
C HIS A 957 -40.89 -21.55 -109.28
N HIS A 958 -41.52 -21.02 -108.23
CA HIS A 958 -41.48 -19.67 -107.67
C HIS A 958 -42.00 -19.72 -106.22
N GLN A 959 -42.23 -18.52 -105.67
CA GLN A 959 -43.21 -18.20 -104.63
C GLN A 959 -43.97 -19.36 -103.94
N GLN A 960 -43.75 -19.46 -102.63
CA GLN A 960 -44.74 -19.06 -101.61
C GLN A 960 -43.94 -18.98 -100.30
N GLN A 961 -43.52 -17.81 -99.80
CA GLN A 961 -44.24 -16.55 -99.63
C GLN A 961 -45.58 -16.76 -98.92
N HIS A 962 -45.59 -16.37 -97.64
CA HIS A 962 -46.73 -16.09 -96.78
C HIS A 962 -48.12 -16.19 -97.43
N GLN A 963 -48.85 -17.23 -97.05
CA GLN A 963 -50.30 -17.22 -96.89
C GLN A 963 -50.63 -17.98 -95.60
N HIS A 964 -51.60 -17.59 -94.80
CA HIS A 964 -52.27 -16.29 -94.67
C HIS A 964 -52.40 -16.09 -93.15
N ASP A 965 -51.99 -14.94 -92.61
CA ASP A 965 -52.77 -13.71 -92.55
C ASP A 965 -54.10 -13.85 -91.81
N SER A 966 -54.43 -12.76 -91.10
CA SER A 966 -55.80 -12.37 -90.75
C SER A 966 -56.51 -13.30 -89.75
N LEU A 967 -57.31 -12.81 -88.81
CA LEU A 967 -58.08 -11.57 -88.76
C LEU A 967 -57.87 -10.84 -87.42
N VAL A 968 -57.61 -9.53 -87.44
CA VAL A 968 -58.60 -8.44 -87.27
C VAL A 968 -59.17 -8.40 -85.83
N HIS A 969 -58.70 -7.47 -84.99
CA HIS A 969 -59.28 -6.13 -84.81
C HIS A 969 -60.72 -6.12 -84.26
N HIS A 970 -60.87 -5.78 -82.97
CA HIS A 970 -61.92 -4.94 -82.36
C HIS A 970 -61.85 -5.12 -80.82
N ARG A 971 -62.14 -4.14 -79.95
CA ARG A 971 -62.29 -2.67 -80.04
C ARG A 971 -62.11 -2.16 -78.57
N VAL A 972 -61.37 -1.08 -78.27
CA VAL A 972 -61.86 0.32 -78.12
C VAL A 972 -62.81 0.46 -76.91
N ASN A 973 -62.67 1.41 -75.97
CA ASN A 973 -62.13 2.78 -76.01
C ASN A 973 -61.56 3.22 -74.62
N SER A 974 -60.53 4.09 -74.55
CA SER A 974 -60.56 5.53 -74.14
C SER A 974 -60.99 5.81 -72.67
N HIS A 975 -60.59 6.86 -71.91
CA HIS A 975 -59.96 8.20 -72.09
C HIS A 975 -59.16 8.54 -70.78
N SER A 976 -58.38 9.63 -70.58
CA SER A 976 -57.69 10.66 -71.39
C SER A 976 -56.76 11.51 -70.47
N HIS A 977 -55.94 12.42 -71.06
CA HIS A 977 -55.22 13.55 -70.39
C HIS A 977 -54.04 13.21 -69.43
N CYS A 978 -52.86 13.86 -69.41
CA CYS A 978 -52.33 15.15 -69.92
C CYS A 978 -52.95 16.45 -69.37
N HIS A 979 -52.29 17.07 -68.37
CA HIS A 979 -51.93 18.50 -68.22
C HIS A 979 -51.13 18.63 -66.90
N SER A 980 -49.97 19.31 -66.80
CA SER A 980 -49.74 20.77 -66.67
C SER A 980 -50.55 21.39 -65.50
N SER A 981 -50.07 22.34 -64.69
CA SER A 981 -48.91 23.26 -64.75
C SER A 981 -48.89 24.13 -63.47
N HIS A 982 -47.80 24.85 -63.19
CA HIS A 982 -47.68 25.90 -62.15
C HIS A 982 -47.78 25.38 -60.68
N GLN A 983 -47.22 26.03 -59.65
CA GLN A 983 -46.40 27.26 -59.57
C GLN A 983 -45.55 27.26 -58.29
N ASN A 984 -44.64 28.24 -58.20
CA ASN A 984 -44.00 28.76 -56.99
C ASN A 984 -42.86 27.93 -56.34
N ALA A 985 -41.83 28.53 -55.73
CA ALA A 985 -41.16 29.84 -55.89
C ALA A 985 -40.17 30.01 -54.72
N ILE A 986 -38.91 30.38 -55.01
CA ILE A 986 -38.00 31.26 -54.22
C ILE A 986 -37.75 30.84 -52.73
N ILE A 987 -36.53 30.51 -52.31
CA ILE A 987 -35.56 31.30 -51.51
C ILE A 987 -34.52 30.24 -51.02
N ASP A 988 -33.19 30.40 -50.96
CA ASP A 988 -32.18 31.29 -51.57
C ASP A 988 -30.80 30.56 -51.48
N SER A 989 -29.97 30.50 -52.53
CA SER A 989 -28.81 31.36 -52.88
C SER A 989 -27.62 31.31 -51.89
N VAL A 990 -26.38 30.85 -52.24
CA VAL A 990 -25.33 31.35 -53.21
C VAL A 990 -24.54 32.54 -52.60
N PRO A 991 -23.23 32.84 -52.89
CA PRO A 991 -22.31 32.45 -54.00
C PRO A 991 -20.93 31.83 -53.55
N MET A 992 -20.05 31.23 -54.40
CA MET A 992 -19.25 31.74 -55.56
C MET A 992 -18.42 33.01 -55.24
N PRO A 993 -17.25 33.32 -55.88
CA PRO A 993 -16.74 32.98 -57.23
C PRO A 993 -15.41 32.14 -57.23
N ASN A 994 -15.03 31.45 -58.32
CA ASN A 994 -14.28 31.90 -59.53
C ASN A 994 -12.94 32.64 -59.21
N ASP A 995 -11.80 32.43 -59.90
CA ASP A 995 -11.63 32.21 -61.35
C ASP A 995 -10.19 31.78 -61.79
N PHE A 996 -10.03 31.40 -63.08
CA PHE A 996 -8.80 31.36 -63.95
C PHE A 996 -7.51 30.52 -63.65
N CYS A 997 -7.28 29.55 -64.55
CA CYS A 997 -6.09 29.29 -65.41
C CYS A 997 -4.61 29.15 -64.91
N ASP A 998 -4.11 27.92 -65.09
CA ASP A 998 -2.95 27.50 -65.92
C ASP A 998 -1.47 27.48 -65.45
N ILE A 999 -0.79 26.43 -65.97
CA ILE A 999 0.67 26.24 -66.23
C ILE A 999 1.63 25.83 -65.08
N SER A 1000 2.27 24.67 -65.30
CA SER A 1000 3.44 24.05 -64.63
C SER A 1000 4.78 24.68 -65.14
N PRO A 1001 6.03 24.41 -64.66
CA PRO A 1001 6.47 23.31 -63.79
C PRO A 1001 7.62 23.60 -62.77
N ASP A 1002 8.01 22.52 -62.06
CA ASP A 1002 9.36 22.13 -61.62
C ASP A 1002 10.22 22.91 -60.59
N MET A 1003 10.94 22.07 -59.83
CA MET A 1003 12.29 22.24 -59.25
C MET A 1003 12.56 23.04 -57.95
N ASN A 1004 12.93 22.24 -56.94
CA ASN A 1004 14.20 22.29 -56.18
C ASN A 1004 14.46 23.24 -54.98
N THR A 1005 15.12 22.61 -53.99
CA THR A 1005 16.14 23.13 -53.04
C THR A 1005 15.80 24.02 -51.84
N ASN A 1006 16.12 23.46 -50.67
CA ASN A 1006 16.87 24.05 -49.54
C ASN A 1006 16.40 25.37 -48.90
N LYS A 1007 15.89 25.24 -47.65
CA LYS A 1007 16.64 25.69 -46.47
C LYS A 1007 16.25 24.91 -45.22
#